data_AF-A0A3L7NKQ9-F1
#
_entry.id   AF-A0A3L7NKQ9-F1
#
_cell.length_a   1.000
_cell.length_b   1.000
_cell.length_c   1.000
_cell.angle_alpha   90.00
_cell.angle_beta   90.00
_cell.angle_gamma   90.00
#
_symmetry.space_group_name_H-M   'P 1'
#
loop_
_entity.id
_entity.type
_entity.pdbx_description
1 polymer ?
#
loop_
_entity_poly.entity_id
_entity_poly.type
_entity_poly.pdbx_seq_one_letter_code
_entity_poly.pdbx_strand_id
1 'polypeptide(L)'
;MFVTALASVLSTYYSDVNAADASSKDFILQILPREPRPKRSDLPPSKLPIEFLKGERIAFLGNSLAERMNLFGHFETGLHTRFPDKELVVRNFARPAEEVGVQQRSADYTAIDDPLLAFGADTYICFFGSNESYAGPDGIDAFRQKYEQYLDAIAKGYPRDDVGSAPRFILVSPIAFESTADRLLPDGVRENEYLKLYSDAVAAVATKRNLAFVNIFDASQILFSEKPGMQWTINGCHLSDAGDREIARMIDHEVFRSASPASFGSPHYELLRSWVNDKSWVHLQDYRMLNGWYVYGGRRTWDTETFPREYAKIRKMAAVRDRGIWDLAQGKKVNETPDDSATGDLFEPQTRFGEPRQKYSEADTLRYLPPAELIAATTLPKGFELRLFADETRFPDIAKPVQLNFDNRGRLWLACMPTYPQWKPGDSRPNDKLVILTDSDGDGVCDSSTVFYDKLHCPTGFEFFNGGVLVVDQPRLLFLKDTDGDDKADLIVHLLDGWASDDTHHTCGAFEWNHGGKLHMLEGIATSTTLETPWGPHRSRGAGGAYVMDPRSMRIRQFALPGQYNMWCYVFNQWGQGIVGDGTTANHAWDTPLSGKQFGGRTGLNFVFNNEGMRPALGSEFLVSRHFPDDVQEQFTYACVINMNGLPRFSLKDDGGGYSGARIKNADGSPDDLLRSSDKHFRPADPQIGPDGALWMGDWANALVGHMQYSQRDPNRDHVRGRVYRLVCSERPLVASVTQHKKSVSELLSQMLEYEWRTRYRARRELRDRPTDEVIAAITTWLASLETTGPDYDRLCCEALWIQQSHHRIDQPLLRRVASMSKAPEARAAAVRIMVDEREEIDGVLSLLVTAAKDSHPRVRTEAARGLSFFETAEAMRSLLSMTGSPADYWVDYTIANALGANEQIWRGDFIAGKIPEAGDRATSIVTQVLSASQAGAAALPHLQALLSQQPKPEEERNKAMTSLAELTGDVNRGREIFTRNCTACHKVGNGDGREFGPNLAGVAKRMNRMKIVQSVIDPNAEVAEKYRSTLIVTTEGLPVSGLVVAETDTEVEIFDGKAPRKIAKSDIEQRIIQKQSSMPEGAATTVAPSEFIDLLEYLAAQNQEVAPSK
;
A
#
# COMPACT_ATOMS: atom_id res chain seq x y z
N MET A 1 -0.92 -29.06 8.85
CA MET A 1 0.35 -29.80 9.05
C MET A 1 1.59 -28.96 8.71
N PHE A 2 1.64 -28.21 7.61
CA PHE A 2 2.81 -27.35 7.29
C PHE A 2 2.93 -26.08 8.15
N VAL A 3 1.80 -25.47 8.55
CA VAL A 3 1.79 -24.39 9.57
C VAL A 3 2.37 -24.87 10.90
N THR A 4 2.12 -26.14 11.22
CA THR A 4 2.64 -26.80 12.43
C THR A 4 4.13 -27.13 12.32
N ALA A 5 4.64 -27.38 11.11
CA ALA A 5 6.07 -27.62 10.85
C ALA A 5 6.89 -26.32 10.80
N LEU A 6 6.33 -25.23 10.25
CA LEU A 6 6.95 -23.90 10.35
C LEU A 6 6.90 -23.40 11.79
N ALA A 7 5.76 -23.56 12.47
CA ALA A 7 5.61 -23.23 13.89
C ALA A 7 6.49 -24.11 14.79
N SER A 8 6.74 -25.39 14.47
CA SER A 8 7.61 -26.24 15.31
C SER A 8 9.09 -25.99 15.06
N VAL A 9 9.51 -25.69 13.82
CA VAL A 9 10.89 -25.26 13.51
C VAL A 9 11.17 -23.87 14.09
N LEU A 10 10.19 -22.97 14.04
CA LEU A 10 10.25 -21.68 14.73
C LEU A 10 10.24 -21.90 16.26
N SER A 11 9.38 -22.75 16.82
CA SER A 11 9.27 -22.91 18.28
C SER A 11 10.50 -23.57 18.92
N THR A 12 11.20 -24.46 18.21
CA THR A 12 12.48 -25.02 18.69
C THR A 12 13.65 -24.06 18.53
N TYR A 13 13.59 -23.10 17.60
CA TYR A 13 14.55 -21.99 17.54
C TYR A 13 14.26 -20.93 18.61
N TYR A 14 12.98 -20.64 18.91
CA TYR A 14 12.58 -19.65 19.91
C TYR A 14 12.80 -20.11 21.36
N SER A 15 12.85 -21.42 21.65
CA SER A 15 13.09 -21.90 23.02
C SER A 15 14.48 -21.56 23.56
N ASP A 16 15.50 -21.46 22.70
CA ASP A 16 16.86 -21.04 23.09
C ASP A 16 17.01 -19.50 23.14
N VAL A 17 16.11 -18.76 22.49
CA VAL A 17 16.08 -17.28 22.52
C VAL A 17 15.45 -16.75 23.82
N ASN A 18 14.52 -17.49 24.41
CA ASN A 18 13.81 -17.08 25.64
C ASN A 18 14.70 -17.06 26.91
N ALA A 19 15.87 -17.71 26.89
CA ALA A 19 16.84 -17.60 27.98
C ALA A 19 17.67 -16.30 27.93
N ALA A 20 17.66 -15.57 26.81
CA ALA A 20 18.40 -14.32 26.59
C ALA A 20 17.58 -13.04 26.91
N ASP A 21 16.31 -13.18 27.30
CA ASP A 21 15.35 -12.07 27.33
C ASP A 21 15.46 -11.16 28.58
N ALA A 22 16.07 -11.66 29.67
CA ALA A 22 16.37 -10.85 30.85
C ALA A 22 17.72 -10.10 30.73
N SER A 23 18.73 -10.72 30.11
CA SER A 23 20.06 -10.10 29.90
C SER A 23 20.05 -9.02 28.82
N SER A 24 19.10 -9.05 27.87
CA SER A 24 19.02 -8.06 26.78
C SER A 24 18.52 -6.68 27.26
N LYS A 25 17.58 -6.63 28.21
CA LYS A 25 17.00 -5.38 28.70
C LYS A 25 17.98 -4.56 29.54
N ASP A 26 18.71 -5.20 30.44
CA ASP A 26 19.75 -4.53 31.24
C ASP A 26 20.87 -3.98 30.34
N PHE A 27 21.26 -4.71 29.30
CA PHE A 27 22.22 -4.24 28.30
C PHE A 27 21.67 -3.05 27.49
N ILE A 28 20.43 -3.13 26.99
CA ILE A 28 19.79 -2.01 26.28
C ILE A 28 19.74 -0.77 27.16
N LEU A 29 19.39 -0.90 28.46
CA LEU A 29 19.39 0.21 29.41
C LEU A 29 20.79 0.77 29.69
N GLN A 30 21.85 -0.02 29.56
CA GLN A 30 23.24 0.45 29.67
C GLN A 30 23.68 1.24 28.44
N ILE A 31 23.26 0.83 27.23
CA ILE A 31 23.68 1.47 25.96
C ILE A 31 22.79 2.64 25.57
N LEU A 32 21.49 2.55 25.85
CA LEU A 32 20.48 3.59 25.67
C LEU A 32 19.94 4.03 27.04
N PRO A 33 20.80 4.61 27.92
CA PRO A 33 20.35 5.04 29.23
C PRO A 33 19.33 6.16 29.05
N ARG A 34 18.18 5.99 29.68
CA ARG A 34 17.26 7.11 29.93
C ARG A 34 17.85 7.91 31.08
N GLU A 35 18.64 8.92 30.75
CA GLU A 35 19.12 9.85 31.77
C GLU A 35 17.92 10.44 32.53
N PRO A 36 17.99 10.56 33.86
CA PRO A 36 16.94 11.21 34.64
C PRO A 36 16.64 12.58 34.04
N ARG A 37 15.38 12.82 33.67
CA ARG A 37 14.93 14.10 33.12
C ARG A 37 14.50 14.98 34.29
N PRO A 38 15.35 15.92 34.76
CA PRO A 38 14.99 16.78 35.88
C PRO A 38 13.78 17.63 35.51
N LYS A 39 13.08 18.12 36.53
CA LYS A 39 11.96 19.05 36.33
C LYS A 39 12.42 20.22 35.44
N ARG A 40 11.75 20.39 34.29
CA ARG A 40 12.02 21.51 33.38
C ARG A 40 11.28 22.76 33.82
N SER A 41 11.75 23.91 33.35
CA SER A 41 11.06 25.19 33.57
C SER A 41 9.65 25.18 33.00
N ASP A 42 8.74 25.91 33.63
CA ASP A 42 7.38 26.09 33.12
C ASP A 42 7.43 26.77 31.74
N LEU A 43 6.62 26.28 30.80
CA LEU A 43 6.57 26.84 29.45
C LEU A 43 5.71 28.12 29.44
N PRO A 44 6.05 29.11 28.59
CA PRO A 44 5.14 30.19 28.28
C PRO A 44 3.80 29.63 27.77
N PRO A 45 2.66 30.31 28.03
CA PRO A 45 1.35 29.86 27.58
C PRO A 45 1.33 29.55 26.08
N SER A 46 0.50 28.57 25.67
CA SER A 46 0.22 28.33 24.25
C SER A 46 -0.68 29.43 23.69
N LYS A 47 -0.12 30.61 23.43
CA LYS A 47 -0.80 31.77 22.86
C LYS A 47 0.10 32.45 21.85
N LEU A 48 -0.50 32.93 20.76
CA LEU A 48 0.22 33.68 19.74
C LEU A 48 0.41 35.14 20.20
N PRO A 49 1.56 35.78 19.95
CA PRO A 49 2.77 35.19 19.36
C PRO A 49 3.46 34.22 20.32
N ILE A 50 3.99 33.11 19.80
CA ILE A 50 4.65 32.09 20.63
C ILE A 50 6.03 32.57 21.09
N GLU A 51 6.31 32.34 22.36
CA GLU A 51 7.64 32.49 22.95
C GLU A 51 8.27 31.13 23.23
N PHE A 52 9.53 30.98 22.84
CA PHE A 52 10.35 29.78 23.10
C PHE A 52 11.41 30.04 24.17
N LEU A 53 11.62 29.02 25.01
CA LEU A 53 12.71 28.99 25.97
C LEU A 53 14.02 28.60 25.28
N LYS A 54 15.14 28.92 25.94
CA LYS A 54 16.45 28.44 25.49
C LYS A 54 16.53 26.92 25.67
N GLY A 55 16.98 26.19 24.65
CA GLY A 55 17.11 24.73 24.65
C GLY A 55 15.78 23.99 24.52
N GLU A 56 14.69 24.68 24.16
CA GLU A 56 13.37 24.06 24.07
C GLU A 56 13.33 23.01 22.94
N ARG A 57 12.73 21.85 23.26
CA ARG A 57 12.63 20.70 22.34
C ARG A 57 11.28 20.71 21.62
N ILE A 58 11.30 20.83 20.30
CA ILE A 58 10.10 20.98 19.47
C ILE A 58 9.93 19.75 18.59
N ALA A 59 8.74 19.13 18.66
CA ALA A 59 8.37 17.98 17.84
C ALA A 59 7.26 18.34 16.84
N PHE A 60 7.45 18.02 15.56
CA PHE A 60 6.38 18.09 14.56
C PHE A 60 5.67 16.73 14.47
N LEU A 61 4.33 16.77 14.46
CA LEU A 61 3.46 15.60 14.36
C LEU A 61 2.40 15.84 13.29
N GLY A 62 2.01 14.80 12.55
CA GLY A 62 0.95 14.92 11.57
C GLY A 62 1.26 14.23 10.25
N ASN A 63 0.60 14.72 9.22
CA ASN A 63 0.50 14.14 7.88
C ASN A 63 1.60 14.62 6.92
N SER A 64 1.45 14.41 5.60
CA SER A 64 2.50 14.74 4.61
C SER A 64 2.89 16.21 4.58
N LEU A 65 2.00 17.14 4.99
CA LEU A 65 2.37 18.55 5.10
C LEU A 65 3.58 18.72 6.03
N ALA A 66 3.57 18.04 7.17
CA ALA A 66 4.69 18.07 8.10
C ALA A 66 5.83 17.15 7.66
N GLU A 67 5.55 15.94 7.16
CA GLU A 67 6.62 15.01 6.75
C GLU A 67 7.53 15.65 5.68
N ARG A 68 6.95 16.33 4.70
CA ARG A 68 7.70 16.94 3.59
C ARG A 68 8.56 18.12 4.03
N MET A 69 8.34 18.68 5.21
CA MET A 69 9.28 19.66 5.78
C MET A 69 10.66 19.05 6.05
N ASN A 70 10.78 17.72 6.14
CA ASN A 70 12.08 17.02 6.20
C ASN A 70 12.86 17.08 4.87
N LEU A 71 12.20 17.37 3.74
CA LEU A 71 12.83 17.45 2.43
C LEU A 71 13.49 18.82 2.22
N PHE A 72 12.74 19.88 2.53
CA PHE A 72 13.11 21.24 2.14
C PHE A 72 13.60 22.09 3.33
N GLY A 73 13.10 21.85 4.54
CA GLY A 73 13.61 22.40 5.79
C GLY A 73 13.35 23.90 6.01
N HIS A 74 12.47 24.55 5.23
CA HIS A 74 12.34 26.00 5.27
C HIS A 74 11.82 26.53 6.61
N PHE A 75 10.83 25.87 7.19
CA PHE A 75 10.22 26.34 8.44
C PHE A 75 11.19 26.27 9.62
N GLU A 76 11.89 25.15 9.79
CA GLU A 76 12.90 25.02 10.84
C GLU A 76 14.07 26.00 10.66
N THR A 77 14.56 26.16 9.43
CA THR A 77 15.61 27.14 9.14
C THR A 77 15.16 28.56 9.52
N GLY A 78 13.89 28.88 9.28
CA GLY A 78 13.25 30.12 9.73
C GLY A 78 13.28 30.29 11.25
N LEU A 79 12.95 29.24 12.02
CA LEU A 79 13.02 29.25 13.48
C LEU A 79 14.44 29.58 13.99
N HIS A 80 15.47 28.97 13.41
CA HIS A 80 16.86 29.25 13.79
C HIS A 80 17.32 30.66 13.40
N THR A 81 16.86 31.18 12.27
CA THR A 81 17.16 32.57 11.87
C THR A 81 16.49 33.57 12.80
N ARG A 82 15.27 33.28 13.27
CA ARG A 82 14.52 34.13 14.19
C ARG A 82 15.07 34.09 15.61
N PHE A 83 15.56 32.93 16.04
CA PHE A 83 16.01 32.68 17.41
C PHE A 83 17.44 32.12 17.46
N PRO A 84 18.44 32.89 16.99
CA PRO A 84 19.81 32.40 16.88
C PRO A 84 20.44 32.05 18.25
N ASP A 85 19.98 32.69 19.33
CA ASP A 85 20.49 32.54 20.69
C ASP A 85 19.73 31.51 21.55
N LYS A 86 18.59 31.00 21.06
CA LYS A 86 17.73 30.06 21.82
C LYS A 86 18.20 28.62 21.75
N GLU A 87 19.10 28.24 20.85
CA GLU A 87 19.61 26.87 20.75
C GLU A 87 18.47 25.83 20.71
N LEU A 88 17.42 26.10 19.92
CA LEU A 88 16.24 25.23 19.79
C LEU A 88 16.64 23.84 19.28
N VAL A 89 15.97 22.79 19.77
CA VAL A 89 16.17 21.42 19.29
C VAL A 89 14.91 20.98 18.57
N VAL A 90 14.96 20.78 17.26
CA VAL A 90 13.77 20.44 16.46
C VAL A 90 13.87 19.02 15.93
N ARG A 91 12.77 18.25 16.02
CA ARG A 91 12.64 16.91 15.45
C ARG A 91 11.26 16.76 14.80
N ASN A 92 11.20 16.03 13.70
CA ASN A 92 9.97 15.86 12.94
C ASN A 92 9.63 14.37 12.87
N PHE A 93 8.52 13.99 13.48
CA PHE A 93 8.04 12.61 13.59
C PHE A 93 6.83 12.34 12.70
N ALA A 94 6.42 13.32 11.88
CA ALA A 94 5.29 13.20 10.98
C ALA A 94 5.49 12.05 9.98
N ARG A 95 4.37 11.46 9.55
CA ARG A 95 4.33 10.44 8.51
C ARG A 95 3.11 10.65 7.62
N PRO A 96 3.17 10.29 6.33
CA PRO A 96 2.01 10.36 5.46
C PRO A 96 0.90 9.43 5.96
N ALA A 97 -0.32 9.77 5.60
CA ALA A 97 -1.59 9.20 6.00
C ALA A 97 -1.80 9.14 7.53
N GLU A 98 -1.27 10.07 8.31
CA GLU A 98 -1.62 10.18 9.73
C GLU A 98 -2.92 10.94 9.94
N GLU A 99 -3.76 10.39 10.81
CA GLU A 99 -4.93 11.06 11.38
C GLU A 99 -4.79 11.03 12.90
N VAL A 100 -5.47 11.92 13.63
CA VAL A 100 -5.46 11.92 15.11
C VAL A 100 -5.89 10.59 15.74
N GLY A 101 -6.71 9.80 15.04
CA GLY A 101 -7.17 8.48 15.49
C GLY A 101 -6.40 7.29 14.93
N VAL A 102 -5.46 7.49 13.98
CA VAL A 102 -4.82 6.40 13.23
C VAL A 102 -3.35 6.76 12.96
N GLN A 103 -2.43 6.14 13.73
CA GLN A 103 -0.99 6.23 13.51
C GLN A 103 -0.39 4.85 13.23
N GLN A 104 -0.31 4.48 11.95
CA GLN A 104 0.27 3.19 11.54
C GLN A 104 1.80 3.23 11.62
N ARG A 105 2.40 2.15 12.13
CA ARG A 105 3.85 1.99 12.31
C ARG A 105 4.29 0.58 11.90
N SER A 106 5.60 0.45 11.73
CA SER A 106 6.24 -0.85 11.58
C SER A 106 5.96 -1.72 12.80
N ALA A 107 5.98 -3.05 12.60
CA ALA A 107 5.88 -3.98 13.71
C ALA A 107 7.03 -3.74 14.70
N ASP A 108 6.70 -3.79 16.00
CA ASP A 108 7.64 -3.62 17.11
C ASP A 108 8.39 -2.27 17.14
N TYR A 109 7.85 -1.23 16.49
CA TYR A 109 8.46 0.11 16.35
C TYR A 109 9.11 0.70 17.62
N THR A 110 8.58 0.39 18.81
CA THR A 110 9.07 0.90 20.10
C THR A 110 9.64 -0.17 21.02
N ALA A 111 9.95 -1.37 20.50
CA ALA A 111 10.36 -2.49 21.34
C ALA A 111 11.80 -2.36 21.89
N ILE A 112 12.73 -1.75 21.14
CA ILE A 112 14.07 -1.43 21.66
C ILE A 112 14.04 -0.14 22.49
N ASP A 113 13.53 0.94 21.90
CA ASP A 113 13.32 2.23 22.57
C ASP A 113 12.26 3.03 21.80
N ASP A 114 11.68 4.04 22.46
CA ASP A 114 10.69 4.92 21.87
C ASP A 114 11.35 6.26 21.51
N PRO A 115 11.49 6.60 20.21
CA PRO A 115 12.23 7.79 19.80
C PRO A 115 11.51 9.10 20.18
N LEU A 116 10.18 9.10 20.29
CA LEU A 116 9.43 10.29 20.71
C LEU A 116 9.60 10.53 22.21
N LEU A 117 9.56 9.45 23.00
CA LEU A 117 9.80 9.51 24.44
C LEU A 117 11.26 9.87 24.76
N ALA A 118 12.21 9.29 24.04
CA ALA A 118 13.64 9.59 24.17
C ALA A 118 13.95 11.05 23.82
N PHE A 119 13.26 11.61 22.82
CA PHE A 119 13.37 13.03 22.50
C PHE A 119 12.81 13.91 23.62
N GLY A 120 11.67 13.53 24.21
CA GLY A 120 11.06 14.23 25.34
C GLY A 120 10.77 15.70 25.01
N ALA A 121 9.87 15.91 24.05
CA ALA A 121 9.52 17.24 23.54
C ALA A 121 8.91 18.14 24.63
N ASP A 122 9.21 19.42 24.57
CA ASP A 122 8.54 20.48 25.33
C ASP A 122 7.29 20.97 24.61
N THR A 123 7.40 21.18 23.30
CA THR A 123 6.33 21.68 22.44
C THR A 123 6.07 20.75 21.27
N TYR A 124 4.81 20.42 21.04
CA TYR A 124 4.32 19.72 19.86
C TYR A 124 3.63 20.70 18.90
N ILE A 125 4.03 20.67 17.63
CA ILE A 125 3.31 21.37 16.54
C ILE A 125 2.59 20.31 15.71
N CYS A 126 1.26 20.39 15.69
CA CYS A 126 0.37 19.35 15.19
C CYS A 126 -0.29 19.76 13.86
N PHE A 127 -0.08 18.96 12.82
CA PHE A 127 -0.57 19.18 11.44
C PHE A 127 -1.58 18.08 11.07
N PHE A 128 -2.80 18.19 11.58
CA PHE A 128 -3.90 17.24 11.36
C PHE A 128 -5.12 17.93 10.73
N GLY A 129 -6.04 17.15 10.17
CA GLY A 129 -7.28 17.61 9.55
C GLY A 129 -7.35 17.34 8.04
N SER A 130 -6.21 17.22 7.35
CA SER A 130 -6.19 17.02 5.89
C SER A 130 -6.62 15.61 5.48
N ASN A 131 -6.24 14.59 6.24
CA ASN A 131 -6.65 13.21 5.94
C ASN A 131 -8.07 12.95 6.43
N GLU A 132 -8.42 13.54 7.57
CA GLU A 132 -9.75 13.45 8.15
C GLU A 132 -10.82 14.12 7.28
N SER A 133 -10.45 15.14 6.48
CA SER A 133 -11.41 15.86 5.63
C SER A 133 -12.09 15.00 4.56
N TYR A 134 -11.50 13.86 4.20
CA TYR A 134 -12.11 12.91 3.25
C TYR A 134 -13.35 12.20 3.82
N ALA A 135 -13.58 12.27 5.14
CA ALA A 135 -14.85 11.83 5.75
C ALA A 135 -16.00 12.83 5.52
N GLY A 136 -15.74 14.00 4.93
CA GLY A 136 -16.74 15.02 4.65
C GLY A 136 -17.33 15.65 5.92
N PRO A 137 -18.46 16.39 5.79
CA PRO A 137 -19.09 17.11 6.90
C PRO A 137 -19.51 16.20 8.06
N ASP A 138 -19.91 14.96 7.78
CA ASP A 138 -20.40 14.01 8.77
C ASP A 138 -19.31 13.54 9.76
N GLY A 139 -18.03 13.71 9.41
CA GLY A 139 -16.89 13.30 10.24
C GLY A 139 -16.43 14.32 11.29
N ILE A 140 -16.94 15.56 11.26
CA ILE A 140 -16.39 16.70 12.03
C ILE A 140 -16.45 16.46 13.54
N ASP A 141 -17.58 16.00 14.07
CA ASP A 141 -17.75 15.83 15.51
C ASP A 141 -16.85 14.71 16.06
N ALA A 142 -16.77 13.59 15.32
CA ALA A 142 -15.86 12.51 15.64
C ALA A 142 -14.39 12.95 15.59
N PHE A 143 -14.03 13.77 14.61
CA PHE A 143 -12.68 14.35 14.50
C PHE A 143 -12.33 15.21 15.72
N ARG A 144 -13.19 16.16 16.11
CA ARG A 144 -12.95 17.02 17.28
C ARG A 144 -12.73 16.21 18.56
N GLN A 145 -13.59 15.22 18.79
CA GLN A 145 -13.48 14.34 19.94
C GLN A 145 -12.17 13.55 19.93
N LYS A 146 -11.81 12.95 18.78
CA LYS A 146 -10.57 12.18 18.64
C LYS A 146 -9.33 13.07 18.77
N TYR A 147 -9.36 14.31 18.28
CA TYR A 147 -8.24 15.24 18.43
C TYR A 147 -8.02 15.58 19.91
N GLU A 148 -9.08 15.88 20.65
CA GLU A 148 -8.98 16.10 22.09
C GLU A 148 -8.40 14.89 22.84
N GLN A 149 -8.86 13.68 22.52
CA GLN A 149 -8.32 12.44 23.08
C GLN A 149 -6.85 12.22 22.71
N TYR A 150 -6.48 12.55 21.47
CA TYR A 150 -5.11 12.47 21.00
C TYR A 150 -4.17 13.39 21.79
N LEU A 151 -4.56 14.64 22.02
CA LEU A 151 -3.78 15.59 22.83
C LEU A 151 -3.60 15.08 24.27
N ASP A 152 -4.65 14.55 24.87
CA ASP A 152 -4.60 13.96 26.21
C ASP A 152 -3.68 12.72 26.25
N ALA A 153 -3.74 11.87 25.23
CA ALA A 153 -2.89 10.69 25.10
C ALA A 153 -1.41 11.05 24.94
N ILE A 154 -1.09 12.05 24.11
CA ILE A 154 0.30 12.53 23.94
C ILE A 154 0.82 13.16 25.23
N ALA A 155 0.04 14.04 25.87
CA ALA A 155 0.45 14.69 27.10
C ALA A 155 0.74 13.68 28.23
N LYS A 156 -0.06 12.61 28.30
CA LYS A 156 0.10 11.54 29.29
C LYS A 156 1.26 10.59 28.95
N GLY A 157 1.38 10.18 27.68
CA GLY A 157 2.37 9.19 27.24
C GLY A 157 3.78 9.75 27.13
N TYR A 158 3.91 11.04 26.83
CA TYR A 158 5.18 11.70 26.53
C TYR A 158 5.34 13.00 27.35
N PRO A 159 5.51 12.89 28.68
CA PRO A 159 5.76 14.05 29.51
C PRO A 159 7.15 14.63 29.22
N ARG A 160 7.32 15.91 29.52
CA ARG A 160 8.56 16.67 29.26
C ARG A 160 9.74 16.20 30.12
N ASP A 161 9.43 15.70 31.31
CA ASP A 161 10.38 15.29 32.34
C ASP A 161 9.82 14.14 33.18
N ASP A 162 10.64 13.60 34.10
CA ASP A 162 10.27 12.42 34.89
C ASP A 162 9.31 12.73 36.05
N VAL A 163 9.09 14.03 36.34
CA VAL A 163 8.06 14.45 37.31
C VAL A 163 6.68 14.66 36.66
N GLY A 164 6.56 14.43 35.35
CA GLY A 164 5.28 14.43 34.64
C GLY A 164 4.80 15.81 34.19
N SER A 165 5.71 16.77 33.97
CA SER A 165 5.34 18.09 33.46
C SER A 165 4.67 17.99 32.07
N ALA A 166 3.51 18.64 31.93
CA ALA A 166 2.73 18.58 30.70
C ALA A 166 3.41 19.35 29.55
N PRO A 167 3.39 18.80 28.31
CA PRO A 167 3.88 19.49 27.13
C PRO A 167 2.94 20.61 26.67
N ARG A 168 3.47 21.51 25.84
CA ARG A 168 2.72 22.55 25.13
C ARG A 168 2.32 22.07 23.73
N PHE A 169 1.13 22.43 23.27
CA PHE A 169 0.65 22.11 21.92
C PHE A 169 0.36 23.38 21.12
N ILE A 170 0.74 23.37 19.85
CA ILE A 170 0.37 24.37 18.83
C ILE A 170 -0.35 23.62 17.73
N LEU A 171 -1.59 24.01 17.42
CA LEU A 171 -2.38 23.34 16.38
C LEU A 171 -2.31 24.16 15.08
N VAL A 172 -1.99 23.49 13.98
CA VAL A 172 -1.90 24.11 12.66
C VAL A 172 -3.04 23.56 11.80
N SER A 173 -3.75 24.43 11.09
CA SER A 173 -4.77 24.00 10.13
C SER A 173 -4.15 23.23 8.97
N PRO A 174 -4.95 22.47 8.19
CA PRO A 174 -4.56 22.07 6.84
C PRO A 174 -4.23 23.29 5.95
N ILE A 175 -3.50 23.06 4.87
CA ILE A 175 -3.43 24.00 3.73
C ILE A 175 -4.66 23.79 2.82
N ALA A 176 -4.94 24.77 1.97
CA ALA A 176 -5.87 24.60 0.86
C ALA A 176 -5.38 23.56 -0.15
N PHE A 177 -6.29 23.03 -0.95
CA PHE A 177 -5.99 22.26 -2.15
C PHE A 177 -5.80 23.23 -3.33
N GLU A 178 -4.69 23.11 -4.04
CA GLU A 178 -4.39 23.92 -5.23
C GLU A 178 -4.91 23.24 -6.50
N SER A 179 -5.65 23.96 -7.33
CA SER A 179 -6.05 23.44 -8.64
C SER A 179 -4.83 23.37 -9.56
N THR A 180 -4.56 22.21 -10.15
CA THR A 180 -3.47 22.01 -11.12
C THR A 180 -3.90 22.29 -12.56
N ALA A 181 -5.20 22.53 -12.77
CA ALA A 181 -5.87 22.52 -14.08
C ALA A 181 -5.75 21.20 -14.87
N ASP A 182 -5.15 20.15 -14.29
CA ASP A 182 -5.16 18.81 -14.87
C ASP A 182 -6.53 18.17 -14.63
N ARG A 183 -7.22 17.82 -15.72
CA ARG A 183 -8.53 17.15 -15.68
C ARG A 183 -8.52 15.80 -14.97
N LEU A 184 -7.34 15.20 -14.79
CA LEU A 184 -7.16 13.90 -14.15
C LEU A 184 -6.96 14.02 -12.63
N LEU A 185 -6.88 15.25 -12.10
CA LEU A 185 -6.77 15.55 -10.68
C LEU A 185 -8.02 16.31 -10.19
N PRO A 186 -8.30 16.33 -8.88
CA PRO A 186 -9.36 17.17 -8.32
C PRO A 186 -9.15 18.65 -8.68
N ASP A 187 -10.26 19.36 -8.90
CA ASP A 187 -10.24 20.79 -9.24
C ASP A 187 -10.07 21.71 -8.01
N GLY A 188 -10.15 21.13 -6.81
CA GLY A 188 -9.99 21.82 -5.53
C GLY A 188 -11.27 22.45 -4.99
N VAL A 189 -12.42 22.35 -5.66
CA VAL A 189 -13.66 23.00 -5.19
C VAL A 189 -14.20 22.30 -3.96
N ARG A 190 -14.55 21.02 -4.10
CA ARG A 190 -15.08 20.20 -3.00
C ARG A 190 -14.02 19.97 -1.93
N GLU A 191 -12.78 19.74 -2.34
CA GLU A 191 -11.67 19.47 -1.44
C GLU A 191 -11.43 20.66 -0.50
N ASN A 192 -11.46 21.90 -1.01
CA ASN A 192 -11.34 23.10 -0.18
C ASN A 192 -12.55 23.35 0.73
N GLU A 193 -13.77 23.02 0.28
CA GLU A 193 -14.96 23.08 1.14
C GLU A 193 -14.76 22.20 2.38
N TYR A 194 -14.28 20.97 2.20
CA TYR A 194 -14.08 20.05 3.31
C TYR A 194 -12.87 20.45 4.16
N LEU A 195 -11.74 20.81 3.55
CA LEU A 195 -10.56 21.26 4.27
C LEU A 195 -10.85 22.49 5.14
N LYS A 196 -11.72 23.41 4.70
CA LYS A 196 -12.17 24.54 5.51
C LYS A 196 -12.93 24.10 6.76
N LEU A 197 -13.86 23.15 6.63
CA LEU A 197 -14.62 22.62 7.76
C LEU A 197 -13.71 21.98 8.81
N TYR A 198 -12.68 21.25 8.38
CA TYR A 198 -11.72 20.62 9.28
C TYR A 198 -10.74 21.64 9.87
N SER A 199 -10.33 22.67 9.13
CA SER A 199 -9.59 23.82 9.66
C SER A 199 -10.35 24.50 10.81
N ASP A 200 -11.65 24.76 10.62
CA ASP A 200 -12.53 25.33 11.65
C ASP A 200 -12.70 24.40 12.85
N ALA A 201 -12.71 23.08 12.62
CA ALA A 201 -12.72 22.10 13.68
C ALA A 201 -11.43 22.11 14.51
N VAL A 202 -10.26 22.25 13.89
CA VAL A 202 -8.98 22.42 14.59
C VAL A 202 -9.00 23.72 15.42
N ALA A 203 -9.49 24.83 14.84
CA ALA A 203 -9.64 26.10 15.55
C ALA A 203 -10.54 25.98 16.79
N ALA A 204 -11.64 25.24 16.68
CA ALA A 204 -12.57 25.00 17.78
C ALA A 204 -11.91 24.18 18.91
N VAL A 205 -11.14 23.13 18.58
CA VAL A 205 -10.37 22.34 19.56
C VAL A 205 -9.34 23.22 20.26
N ALA A 206 -8.58 24.02 19.51
CA ALA A 206 -7.60 24.94 20.08
C ALA A 206 -8.25 25.95 21.03
N THR A 207 -9.37 26.55 20.62
CA THR A 207 -10.12 27.52 21.44
C THR A 207 -10.60 26.88 22.75
N LYS A 208 -11.23 25.70 22.67
CA LYS A 208 -11.73 24.96 23.83
C LYS A 208 -10.61 24.60 24.81
N ARG A 209 -9.42 24.27 24.30
CA ARG A 209 -8.25 23.88 25.08
C ARG A 209 -7.35 25.07 25.45
N ASN A 210 -7.71 26.30 25.05
CA ASN A 210 -6.89 27.51 25.19
C ASN A 210 -5.45 27.31 24.68
N LEU A 211 -5.33 26.74 23.48
CA LEU A 211 -4.09 26.50 22.75
C LEU A 211 -3.93 27.49 21.60
N ALA A 212 -2.68 27.71 21.17
CA ALA A 212 -2.38 28.45 19.97
C ALA A 212 -2.87 27.72 18.73
N PHE A 213 -3.54 28.46 17.85
CA PHE A 213 -4.01 28.00 16.55
C PHE A 213 -3.39 28.84 15.44
N VAL A 214 -2.72 28.16 14.51
CA VAL A 214 -2.09 28.76 13.32
C VAL A 214 -2.96 28.40 12.12
N ASN A 215 -3.64 29.40 11.56
CA ASN A 215 -4.48 29.23 10.39
C ASN A 215 -3.65 29.48 9.12
N ILE A 216 -3.32 28.40 8.42
CA ILE A 216 -2.64 28.45 7.12
C ILE A 216 -3.56 28.08 5.96
N PHE A 217 -4.80 27.63 6.23
CA PHE A 217 -5.77 27.33 5.19
C PHE A 217 -6.12 28.59 4.39
N ASP A 218 -6.58 29.65 5.07
CA ASP A 218 -7.03 30.87 4.39
C ASP A 218 -5.87 31.54 3.63
N ALA A 219 -4.67 31.56 4.23
CA ALA A 219 -3.49 32.17 3.62
C ALA A 219 -3.00 31.39 2.39
N SER A 220 -3.02 30.05 2.44
CA SER A 220 -2.66 29.23 1.28
C SER A 220 -3.71 29.29 0.18
N GLN A 221 -5.00 29.37 0.52
CA GLN A 221 -6.07 29.56 -0.45
C GLN A 221 -5.90 30.86 -1.26
N ILE A 222 -5.55 31.95 -0.57
CA ILE A 222 -5.24 33.23 -1.22
C ILE A 222 -4.02 33.05 -2.15
N LEU A 223 -2.91 32.50 -1.65
CA LEU A 223 -1.69 32.29 -2.44
C LEU A 223 -1.95 31.50 -3.73
N PHE A 224 -2.75 30.43 -3.64
CA PHE A 224 -3.06 29.56 -4.78
C PHE A 224 -3.98 30.24 -5.81
N SER A 225 -4.72 31.28 -5.40
CA SER A 225 -5.60 32.06 -6.30
C SER A 225 -4.92 33.27 -6.95
N GLU A 226 -3.90 33.86 -6.32
CA GLU A 226 -3.34 35.18 -6.72
C GLU A 226 -2.45 35.14 -7.96
N LYS A 227 -1.82 33.99 -8.27
CA LYS A 227 -0.85 33.87 -9.37
C LYS A 227 -1.20 32.73 -10.34
N PRO A 228 -2.18 32.95 -11.25
CA PRO A 228 -2.52 31.98 -12.27
C PRO A 228 -1.29 31.53 -13.07
N GLY A 229 -1.02 30.22 -13.10
CA GLY A 229 0.11 29.62 -13.82
C GLY A 229 1.36 29.35 -12.98
N MET A 230 1.42 29.82 -11.73
CA MET A 230 2.43 29.36 -10.76
C MET A 230 1.85 28.17 -10.00
N GLN A 231 2.61 27.08 -9.90
CA GLN A 231 2.18 25.84 -9.27
C GLN A 231 3.01 25.60 -8.01
N TRP A 232 2.39 25.66 -6.84
CA TRP A 232 3.06 25.52 -5.54
C TRP A 232 3.11 24.08 -5.04
N THR A 233 2.19 23.25 -5.49
CA THR A 233 2.04 21.83 -5.19
C THR A 233 2.28 20.99 -6.45
N ILE A 234 2.81 19.79 -6.33
CA ILE A 234 3.03 18.93 -7.51
C ILE A 234 1.75 18.25 -8.01
N ASN A 235 0.69 18.21 -7.20
CA ASN A 235 -0.54 17.46 -7.47
C ASN A 235 -1.78 17.99 -6.73
N GLY A 236 -1.72 19.24 -6.26
CA GLY A 236 -2.79 19.91 -5.50
C GLY A 236 -2.67 19.82 -3.98
N CYS A 237 -1.99 18.82 -3.43
CA CYS A 237 -1.84 18.66 -1.97
C CYS A 237 -0.40 18.53 -1.47
N HIS A 238 0.55 18.05 -2.28
CA HIS A 238 1.95 17.92 -1.89
C HIS A 238 2.77 19.13 -2.34
N LEU A 239 3.38 19.85 -1.40
CA LEU A 239 4.18 21.04 -1.70
C LEU A 239 5.44 20.69 -2.51
N SER A 240 5.77 21.58 -3.46
CA SER A 240 7.11 21.72 -4.05
C SER A 240 8.05 22.46 -3.08
N ASP A 241 9.36 22.55 -3.38
CA ASP A 241 10.31 23.37 -2.60
C ASP A 241 9.86 24.84 -2.51
N ALA A 242 9.38 25.38 -3.63
CA ALA A 242 8.83 26.73 -3.67
C ALA A 242 7.57 26.86 -2.80
N GLY A 243 6.67 25.88 -2.85
CA GLY A 243 5.47 25.83 -1.99
C GLY A 243 5.81 25.73 -0.50
N ASP A 244 6.72 24.83 -0.13
CA ASP A 244 7.20 24.67 1.25
C ASP A 244 7.78 25.97 1.79
N ARG A 245 8.57 26.69 0.98
CA ARG A 245 9.11 28.00 1.35
C ARG A 245 8.04 29.03 1.66
N GLU A 246 7.00 29.14 0.83
CA GLU A 246 5.92 30.11 1.05
C GLU A 246 5.07 29.74 2.27
N ILE A 247 4.72 28.46 2.41
CA ILE A 247 3.97 27.96 3.56
C ILE A 247 4.79 28.13 4.85
N ALA A 248 6.09 27.85 4.84
CA ALA A 248 6.99 28.10 5.97
C ALA A 248 6.97 29.57 6.40
N ARG A 249 6.96 30.51 5.44
CA ARG A 249 6.85 31.94 5.73
C ARG A 249 5.51 32.31 6.35
N MET A 250 4.42 31.70 5.88
CA MET A 250 3.08 31.90 6.45
C MET A 250 2.99 31.36 7.87
N ILE A 251 3.49 30.14 8.12
CA ILE A 251 3.52 29.55 9.46
C ILE A 251 4.34 30.47 10.39
N ASP A 252 5.54 30.90 9.98
CA ASP A 252 6.36 31.82 10.78
C ASP A 252 5.63 33.14 11.07
N HIS A 253 5.00 33.75 10.07
CA HIS A 253 4.22 34.97 10.26
C HIS A 253 3.06 34.79 11.25
N GLU A 254 2.28 33.72 11.09
CA GLU A 254 1.13 33.45 11.95
C GLU A 254 1.54 33.09 13.38
N VAL A 255 2.61 32.30 13.55
CA VAL A 255 3.13 31.90 14.86
C VAL A 255 3.67 33.10 15.64
N PHE A 256 4.37 34.03 14.99
CA PHE A 256 5.08 35.13 15.67
C PHE A 256 4.46 36.51 15.47
N ARG A 257 3.36 36.61 14.70
CA ARG A 257 2.64 37.86 14.40
C ARG A 257 3.56 38.99 13.93
N SER A 258 4.58 38.61 13.14
CA SER A 258 5.60 39.52 12.59
C SER A 258 6.16 38.96 11.29
N ALA A 259 6.74 39.82 10.45
CA ALA A 259 7.42 39.38 9.24
C ALA A 259 8.58 38.42 9.57
N SER A 260 8.84 37.46 8.68
CA SER A 260 9.94 36.52 8.84
C SER A 260 11.30 37.24 8.68
N PRO A 261 12.25 37.05 9.61
CA PRO A 261 13.60 37.59 9.48
C PRO A 261 14.46 36.76 8.49
N ALA A 262 13.96 35.63 8.00
CA ALA A 262 14.68 34.75 7.10
C ALA A 262 15.01 35.42 5.75
N SER A 263 16.30 35.50 5.43
CA SER A 263 16.78 35.91 4.11
C SER A 263 16.84 34.71 3.18
N PHE A 264 15.66 34.23 2.76
CA PHE A 264 15.50 33.07 1.88
C PHE A 264 16.37 33.20 0.61
N GLY A 265 17.10 32.14 0.25
CA GLY A 265 17.97 32.13 -0.93
C GLY A 265 19.34 32.81 -0.74
N SER A 266 19.60 33.47 0.40
CA SER A 266 20.95 33.98 0.68
C SER A 266 21.94 32.82 0.91
N PRO A 267 23.23 32.97 0.56
CA PRO A 267 24.22 31.90 0.77
C PRO A 267 24.29 31.40 2.22
N HIS A 268 24.12 32.31 3.19
CA HIS A 268 24.10 31.94 4.61
C HIS A 268 22.85 31.12 4.97
N TYR A 269 21.67 31.52 4.49
CA TYR A 269 20.42 30.80 4.72
C TYR A 269 20.47 29.40 4.08
N GLU A 270 20.96 29.29 2.85
CA GLU A 270 21.07 27.98 2.17
C GLU A 270 22.08 27.06 2.84
N LEU A 271 23.19 27.61 3.37
CA LEU A 271 24.13 26.84 4.20
C LEU A 271 23.44 26.33 5.48
N LEU A 272 22.74 27.21 6.22
CA LEU A 272 21.98 26.81 7.41
C LEU A 272 20.92 25.74 7.09
N ARG A 273 20.18 25.91 6.00
CA ARG A 273 19.17 24.97 5.52
C ARG A 273 19.76 23.62 5.14
N SER A 274 20.94 23.60 4.52
CA SER A 274 21.62 22.34 4.20
C SER A 274 21.96 21.52 5.45
N TRP A 275 22.33 22.18 6.55
CA TRP A 275 22.57 21.54 7.85
C TRP A 275 21.27 21.04 8.51
N VAL A 276 20.19 21.82 8.40
CA VAL A 276 18.84 21.40 8.82
C VAL A 276 18.40 20.14 8.07
N ASN A 277 18.53 20.13 6.74
CA ASN A 277 18.17 18.98 5.91
C ASN A 277 19.08 17.77 6.18
N ASP A 278 20.36 17.99 6.50
CA ASP A 278 21.25 16.91 6.91
C ASP A 278 20.83 16.28 8.24
N LYS A 279 20.53 17.12 9.24
CA LYS A 279 19.99 16.69 10.51
C LYS A 279 18.66 15.94 10.35
N SER A 280 17.75 16.42 9.50
CA SER A 280 16.46 15.76 9.23
C SER A 280 16.65 14.36 8.64
N TRP A 281 17.60 14.19 7.70
CA TRP A 281 17.92 12.86 7.16
C TRP A 281 18.51 11.92 8.21
N VAL A 282 19.41 12.40 9.08
CA VAL A 282 19.97 11.59 10.18
C VAL A 282 18.87 11.22 11.18
N HIS A 283 17.99 12.15 11.53
CA HIS A 283 16.87 11.88 12.42
C HIS A 283 15.91 10.84 11.85
N LEU A 284 15.66 10.84 10.53
CA LEU A 284 14.85 9.83 9.88
C LEU A 284 15.38 8.41 10.14
N GLN A 285 16.68 8.23 10.33
CA GLN A 285 17.28 6.93 10.67
C GLN A 285 17.04 6.49 12.13
N ASP A 286 16.55 7.38 13.01
CA ASP A 286 16.16 7.05 14.39
C ASP A 286 14.71 6.52 14.44
N TYR A 287 13.82 7.11 13.65
CA TYR A 287 12.38 6.87 13.77
C TYR A 287 11.72 6.27 12.52
N ARG A 288 12.42 6.15 11.38
CA ARG A 288 11.91 5.49 10.16
C ARG A 288 13.04 4.94 9.29
N MET A 289 13.95 4.18 9.89
CA MET A 289 15.06 3.54 9.18
C MET A 289 14.55 2.48 8.20
N LEU A 290 15.31 2.26 7.12
CA LEU A 290 15.15 1.08 6.27
C LEU A 290 15.37 -0.20 7.09
N ASN A 291 14.65 -1.27 6.75
CA ASN A 291 14.56 -2.48 7.57
C ASN A 291 13.95 -2.27 8.96
N GLY A 292 13.03 -1.31 9.10
CA GLY A 292 12.42 -0.94 10.37
C GLY A 292 11.97 -2.12 11.23
N TRP A 293 11.34 -3.16 10.68
CA TRP A 293 10.90 -4.30 11.50
C TRP A 293 12.09 -5.07 12.12
N TYR A 294 13.20 -5.24 11.42
CA TYR A 294 14.42 -5.86 11.97
C TYR A 294 15.11 -4.96 12.98
N VAL A 295 15.13 -3.66 12.70
CA VAL A 295 15.83 -2.69 13.53
C VAL A 295 15.05 -2.46 14.83
N TYR A 296 13.75 -2.23 14.75
CA TYR A 296 12.89 -1.94 15.90
C TYR A 296 12.51 -3.20 16.69
N GLY A 297 12.41 -4.39 16.07
CA GLY A 297 12.06 -5.61 16.80
C GLY A 297 11.97 -6.94 16.01
N GLY A 298 10.80 -7.61 16.06
CA GLY A 298 10.60 -9.06 16.21
C GLY A 298 11.15 -10.05 15.16
N ARG A 299 11.85 -9.59 14.12
CA ARG A 299 12.63 -10.45 13.20
C ARG A 299 14.14 -10.34 13.39
N ARG A 300 14.60 -9.59 14.40
CA ARG A 300 16.00 -9.50 14.82
C ARG A 300 16.49 -10.80 15.43
N THR A 301 17.52 -11.41 14.85
CA THR A 301 18.11 -12.66 15.38
C THR A 301 19.47 -12.44 16.02
N TRP A 302 20.39 -11.70 15.37
CA TRP A 302 21.80 -11.60 15.79
C TRP A 302 22.24 -10.19 16.19
N ASP A 303 21.46 -9.16 15.85
CA ASP A 303 21.84 -7.74 16.00
C ASP A 303 21.39 -7.12 17.33
N THR A 304 21.48 -7.90 18.39
CA THR A 304 21.05 -7.49 19.74
C THR A 304 21.95 -6.42 20.35
N GLU A 305 23.25 -6.41 20.04
CA GLU A 305 24.17 -5.34 20.42
C GLU A 305 24.31 -4.23 19.37
N THR A 306 24.18 -4.59 18.09
CA THR A 306 24.42 -3.69 16.94
C THR A 306 23.47 -2.50 16.95
N PHE A 307 22.16 -2.73 16.84
CA PHE A 307 21.19 -1.64 16.66
C PHE A 307 21.05 -0.71 17.86
N PRO A 308 21.09 -1.16 19.13
CA PRO A 308 21.10 -0.25 20.28
C PRO A 308 22.27 0.74 20.25
N ARG A 309 23.49 0.30 19.87
CA ARG A 309 24.65 1.18 19.72
C ARG A 309 24.48 2.14 18.55
N GLU A 310 23.89 1.69 17.46
CA GLU A 310 23.56 2.53 16.30
C GLU A 310 22.56 3.63 16.65
N TYR A 311 21.49 3.37 17.41
CA TYR A 311 20.58 4.41 17.89
C TYR A 311 21.30 5.47 18.73
N ALA A 312 22.14 5.04 19.68
CA ALA A 312 22.92 5.94 20.50
C ALA A 312 23.82 6.85 19.65
N LYS A 313 24.45 6.27 18.63
CA LYS A 313 25.29 6.98 17.66
C LYS A 313 24.47 7.97 16.82
N ILE A 314 23.39 7.53 16.18
CA ILE A 314 22.51 8.37 15.33
C ILE A 314 22.02 9.60 16.10
N ARG A 315 21.60 9.44 17.36
CA ARG A 315 21.13 10.57 18.18
C ARG A 315 22.25 11.56 18.50
N LYS A 316 23.47 11.08 18.75
CA LYS A 316 24.66 11.93 18.91
C LYS A 316 25.05 12.62 17.60
N MET A 317 24.98 11.93 16.47
CA MET A 317 25.15 12.53 15.15
C MET A 317 24.16 13.68 14.94
N ALA A 318 22.88 13.49 15.25
CA ALA A 318 21.89 14.55 15.15
C ALA A 318 22.22 15.76 16.06
N ALA A 319 22.75 15.51 17.27
CA ALA A 319 23.21 16.58 18.18
C ALA A 319 24.44 17.36 17.64
N VAL A 320 25.33 16.72 16.89
CA VAL A 320 26.42 17.42 16.17
C VAL A 320 25.85 18.42 15.17
N ARG A 321 24.81 18.04 14.41
CA ARG A 321 24.15 18.98 13.49
C ARG A 321 23.40 20.07 14.24
N ASP A 322 22.67 19.75 15.31
CA ASP A 322 22.02 20.78 16.14
C ASP A 322 23.03 21.85 16.57
N ARG A 323 24.21 21.43 17.04
CA ARG A 323 25.28 22.37 17.44
C ARG A 323 25.76 23.23 16.27
N GLY A 324 26.01 22.63 15.12
CA GLY A 324 26.44 23.36 13.93
C GLY A 324 25.38 24.35 13.42
N ILE A 325 24.10 23.97 13.48
CA ILE A 325 22.97 24.84 13.16
C ILE A 325 22.93 26.05 14.11
N TRP A 326 23.11 25.86 15.42
CA TRP A 326 23.16 26.96 16.38
C TRP A 326 24.35 27.89 16.15
N ASP A 327 25.54 27.31 15.91
CA ASP A 327 26.73 28.10 15.66
C ASP A 327 26.61 28.90 14.35
N LEU A 328 26.08 28.30 13.28
CA LEU A 328 25.76 28.99 12.02
C LEU A 328 24.73 30.11 12.24
N ALA A 329 23.62 29.84 12.92
CA ALA A 329 22.59 30.85 13.18
C ALA A 329 23.14 32.06 13.96
N GLN A 330 24.17 31.86 14.80
CA GLN A 330 24.88 32.92 15.52
C GLN A 330 26.01 33.58 14.72
N GLY A 331 26.15 33.25 13.42
CA GLY A 331 27.17 33.80 12.53
C GLY A 331 28.58 33.24 12.75
N LYS A 332 28.72 32.12 13.48
CA LYS A 332 30.01 31.46 13.68
C LYS A 332 30.35 30.57 12.49
N LYS A 333 31.64 30.31 12.32
CA LYS A 333 32.14 29.35 11.33
C LYS A 333 31.99 27.93 11.85
N VAL A 334 31.60 27.02 10.97
CA VAL A 334 31.56 25.58 11.19
C VAL A 334 32.40 24.88 10.13
N ASN A 335 32.72 23.61 10.33
CA ASN A 335 33.36 22.78 9.30
C ASN A 335 32.43 22.64 8.09
N GLU A 336 32.97 22.36 6.90
CA GLU A 336 32.13 22.13 5.71
C GLU A 336 31.24 20.88 5.86
N THR A 337 31.75 19.87 6.56
CA THR A 337 31.04 18.62 6.88
C THR A 337 30.93 18.42 8.39
N PRO A 338 29.80 17.89 8.90
CA PRO A 338 29.67 17.47 10.30
C PRO A 338 30.77 16.46 10.70
N ASP A 339 31.32 16.60 11.91
CA ASP A 339 32.31 15.66 12.45
C ASP A 339 31.64 14.64 13.37
N ASP A 340 31.48 13.41 12.87
CA ASP A 340 30.85 12.31 13.59
C ASP A 340 31.84 11.39 14.30
N SER A 341 33.13 11.71 14.30
CA SER A 341 34.18 10.85 14.85
C SER A 341 34.01 10.55 16.36
N ALA A 342 33.39 11.48 17.10
CA ALA A 342 33.15 11.37 18.53
C ALA A 342 31.71 10.91 18.90
N THR A 343 30.96 10.33 17.96
CA THR A 343 29.55 9.94 18.18
C THR A 343 29.37 8.52 18.71
N GLY A 344 30.47 7.78 18.92
CA GLY A 344 30.47 6.47 19.56
C GLY A 344 30.87 5.33 18.62
N ASP A 345 31.31 4.24 19.25
CA ASP A 345 31.79 3.04 18.56
C ASP A 345 30.64 2.12 18.16
N LEU A 346 30.82 1.46 17.01
CA LEU A 346 29.92 0.42 16.53
C LEU A 346 30.48 -0.96 16.82
N PHE A 347 29.58 -1.93 16.94
CA PHE A 347 29.93 -3.33 17.14
C PHE A 347 30.02 -4.05 15.79
N GLU A 348 31.11 -4.80 15.59
CA GLU A 348 31.27 -5.70 14.45
C GLU A 348 31.02 -7.14 14.93
N PRO A 349 29.89 -7.75 14.53
CA PRO A 349 29.55 -9.11 14.95
C PRO A 349 30.46 -10.15 14.29
N GLN A 350 30.67 -11.26 14.98
CA GLN A 350 31.37 -12.40 14.39
C GLN A 350 30.55 -12.97 13.22
N THR A 351 31.24 -13.22 12.10
CA THR A 351 30.58 -13.86 10.94
C THR A 351 30.13 -15.28 11.25
N ARG A 352 29.01 -15.68 10.65
CA ARG A 352 28.47 -17.04 10.71
C ARG A 352 28.61 -17.82 9.40
N PHE A 353 29.23 -17.22 8.39
CA PHE A 353 29.51 -17.88 7.13
C PHE A 353 30.41 -19.11 7.36
N GLY A 354 30.05 -20.25 6.76
CA GLY A 354 30.80 -21.51 6.86
C GLY A 354 30.61 -22.27 8.19
N GLU A 355 29.60 -21.94 9.00
CA GLU A 355 29.37 -22.62 10.28
C GLU A 355 28.86 -24.08 10.08
N PRO A 356 29.59 -25.12 10.55
CA PRO A 356 29.25 -26.53 10.29
C PRO A 356 27.91 -27.02 10.84
N ARG A 357 27.26 -26.23 11.71
CA ARG A 357 25.99 -26.55 12.36
C ARG A 357 24.76 -26.09 11.57
N GLN A 358 24.94 -25.37 10.46
CA GLN A 358 23.83 -24.97 9.61
C GLN A 358 23.38 -26.11 8.69
N LYS A 359 22.06 -26.25 8.48
CA LYS A 359 21.46 -27.32 7.63
C LYS A 359 21.68 -27.13 6.12
N TYR A 360 22.32 -26.04 5.70
CA TYR A 360 22.55 -25.71 4.29
C TYR A 360 24.07 -25.70 4.02
N SER A 361 24.50 -26.29 2.91
CA SER A 361 25.92 -26.42 2.55
C SER A 361 26.49 -25.07 2.11
N GLU A 362 27.26 -24.43 2.98
CA GLU A 362 28.18 -23.35 2.60
C GLU A 362 29.59 -23.92 2.42
N ALA A 363 30.43 -23.24 1.63
CA ALA A 363 31.84 -23.59 1.57
C ALA A 363 32.55 -23.08 2.84
N ASP A 364 33.57 -23.81 3.30
CA ASP A 364 34.40 -23.39 4.44
C ASP A 364 35.14 -22.05 4.18
N THR A 365 35.29 -21.67 2.90
CA THR A 365 35.94 -20.43 2.47
C THR A 365 35.07 -19.66 1.49
N LEU A 366 34.91 -18.36 1.74
CA LEU A 366 34.18 -17.45 0.85
C LEU A 366 35.01 -17.17 -0.41
N ARG A 367 34.56 -17.67 -1.56
CA ARG A 367 35.17 -17.40 -2.87
C ARG A 367 34.09 -17.15 -3.91
N TYR A 368 34.16 -15.98 -4.54
CA TYR A 368 33.35 -15.64 -5.70
C TYR A 368 34.10 -16.04 -6.97
N LEU A 369 33.47 -16.81 -7.85
CA LEU A 369 34.08 -17.19 -9.12
C LEU A 369 34.21 -15.96 -10.04
N PRO A 370 35.34 -15.79 -10.75
CA PRO A 370 35.42 -14.85 -11.88
C PRO A 370 34.41 -15.23 -12.98
N PRO A 371 34.00 -14.29 -13.84
CA PRO A 371 32.99 -14.55 -14.87
C PRO A 371 33.25 -15.78 -15.75
N ALA A 372 34.50 -15.98 -16.20
CA ALA A 372 34.85 -17.13 -17.05
C ALA A 372 34.69 -18.48 -16.32
N GLU A 373 35.05 -18.54 -15.03
CA GLU A 373 34.86 -19.74 -14.21
C GLU A 373 33.38 -19.99 -13.91
N LEU A 374 32.60 -18.92 -13.66
CA LEU A 374 31.16 -19.03 -13.48
C LEU A 374 30.44 -19.56 -14.73
N ILE A 375 30.80 -19.04 -15.91
CA ILE A 375 30.25 -19.52 -17.20
C ILE A 375 30.58 -21.01 -17.37
N ALA A 376 31.81 -21.43 -17.09
CA ALA A 376 32.21 -22.83 -17.16
C ALA A 376 31.50 -23.72 -16.11
N ALA A 377 31.10 -23.16 -14.97
CA ALA A 377 30.37 -23.84 -13.90
C ALA A 377 28.84 -23.91 -14.13
N THR A 378 28.37 -23.40 -15.27
CA THR A 378 26.95 -23.31 -15.63
C THR A 378 26.56 -24.38 -16.65
N THR A 379 25.39 -24.99 -16.44
CA THR A 379 24.74 -25.91 -17.39
C THR A 379 23.67 -25.17 -18.17
N LEU A 380 23.66 -25.35 -19.50
CA LEU A 380 22.73 -24.72 -20.45
C LEU A 380 22.13 -25.79 -21.38
N PRO A 381 20.92 -25.58 -21.93
CA PRO A 381 20.40 -26.43 -23.01
C PRO A 381 21.27 -26.35 -24.25
N LYS A 382 21.20 -27.39 -25.09
CA LYS A 382 21.93 -27.41 -26.37
C LYS A 382 21.57 -26.19 -27.21
N GLY A 383 22.59 -25.58 -27.83
CA GLY A 383 22.44 -24.42 -28.72
C GLY A 383 22.46 -23.07 -27.99
N PHE A 384 22.35 -23.05 -26.65
CA PHE A 384 22.44 -21.83 -25.86
C PHE A 384 23.86 -21.57 -25.34
N GLU A 385 24.19 -20.29 -25.20
CA GLU A 385 25.47 -19.80 -24.69
C GLU A 385 25.23 -18.64 -23.72
N LEU A 386 25.92 -18.64 -22.57
CA LEU A 386 25.91 -17.54 -21.62
C LEU A 386 27.10 -16.63 -21.90
N ARG A 387 26.84 -15.35 -22.18
CA ARG A 387 27.87 -14.34 -22.47
C ARG A 387 27.88 -13.26 -21.42
N LEU A 388 29.07 -12.88 -20.97
CA LEU A 388 29.27 -11.72 -20.10
C LEU A 388 29.08 -10.43 -20.91
N PHE A 389 28.31 -9.50 -20.38
CA PHE A 389 28.17 -8.15 -20.94
C PHE A 389 29.01 -7.12 -20.16
N ALA A 390 28.85 -7.11 -18.83
CA ALA A 390 29.51 -6.18 -17.92
C ALA A 390 29.79 -6.84 -16.57
N ASP A 391 30.87 -6.46 -15.90
CA ASP A 391 31.22 -6.94 -14.56
C ASP A 391 31.87 -5.84 -13.71
N GLU A 392 31.90 -6.08 -12.41
CA GLU A 392 32.36 -5.14 -11.39
C GLU A 392 33.81 -4.67 -11.58
N THR A 393 34.66 -5.46 -12.24
CA THR A 393 36.08 -5.11 -12.43
C THR A 393 36.27 -4.03 -13.49
N ARG A 394 35.31 -3.90 -14.41
CA ARG A 394 35.29 -2.89 -15.47
C ARG A 394 34.42 -1.70 -15.11
N PHE A 395 33.30 -1.96 -14.44
CA PHE A 395 32.30 -0.95 -14.08
C PHE A 395 31.86 -1.10 -12.62
N PRO A 396 32.60 -0.53 -11.65
CA PRO A 396 32.30 -0.68 -10.22
C PRO A 396 30.90 -0.21 -9.81
N ASP A 397 30.32 0.73 -10.56
CA ASP A 397 29.00 1.28 -10.31
C ASP A 397 27.84 0.29 -10.52
N ILE A 398 28.07 -0.87 -11.14
CA ILE A 398 27.03 -1.89 -11.35
C ILE A 398 26.86 -2.83 -10.15
N ALA A 399 27.56 -2.60 -9.04
CA ALA A 399 27.50 -3.45 -7.86
C ALA A 399 26.05 -3.66 -7.39
N LYS A 400 25.70 -4.92 -7.11
CA LYS A 400 24.39 -5.33 -6.60
C LYS A 400 23.22 -4.92 -7.51
N PRO A 401 23.19 -5.35 -8.79
CA PRO A 401 22.05 -5.10 -9.66
C PRO A 401 20.85 -5.94 -9.20
N VAL A 402 19.70 -5.31 -8.97
CA VAL A 402 18.48 -5.98 -8.49
C VAL A 402 17.35 -5.99 -9.52
N GLN A 403 17.35 -5.00 -10.42
CA GLN A 403 16.36 -4.86 -11.48
C GLN A 403 17.03 -4.28 -12.73
N LEU A 404 16.53 -4.66 -13.90
CA LEU A 404 16.99 -4.15 -15.17
C LEU A 404 15.83 -3.72 -16.08
N ASN A 405 16.12 -2.83 -17.02
CA ASN A 405 15.16 -2.44 -18.05
C ASN A 405 15.88 -1.84 -19.26
N PHE A 406 15.18 -1.65 -20.38
CA PHE A 406 15.72 -1.02 -21.58
C PHE A 406 15.02 0.29 -21.89
N ASP A 407 15.78 1.34 -22.14
CA ASP A 407 15.23 2.61 -22.59
C ASP A 407 14.81 2.58 -24.07
N ASN A 408 14.26 3.69 -24.55
CA ASN A 408 13.76 3.81 -25.92
C ASN A 408 14.89 3.87 -26.97
N ARG A 409 16.16 4.02 -26.55
CA ARG A 409 17.35 3.89 -27.42
C ARG A 409 17.88 2.44 -27.44
N GLY A 410 17.32 1.55 -26.62
CA GLY A 410 17.77 0.16 -26.49
C GLY A 410 18.96 -0.04 -25.55
N ARG A 411 19.30 0.97 -24.74
CA ARG A 411 20.38 0.84 -23.74
C ARG A 411 19.86 0.14 -22.49
N LEU A 412 20.73 -0.63 -21.84
CA LEU A 412 20.40 -1.35 -20.62
C LEU A 412 20.53 -0.41 -19.40
N TRP A 413 19.53 -0.42 -18.54
CA TRP A 413 19.52 0.30 -17.27
C TRP A 413 19.50 -0.68 -16.11
N LEU A 414 20.20 -0.36 -15.02
CA LEU A 414 20.22 -1.18 -13.80
C LEU A 414 19.90 -0.33 -12.57
N ALA A 415 19.12 -0.89 -11.65
CA ALA A 415 19.06 -0.43 -10.26
C ALA A 415 20.10 -1.19 -9.43
N CYS A 416 21.04 -0.45 -8.86
CA CYS A 416 22.20 -0.98 -8.14
C CYS A 416 22.13 -0.60 -6.66
N MET A 417 22.32 -1.57 -5.76
CA MET A 417 22.11 -1.42 -4.31
C MET A 417 23.36 -1.77 -3.47
N PRO A 418 24.52 -1.08 -3.64
CA PRO A 418 25.70 -1.35 -2.83
C PRO A 418 25.46 -1.16 -1.32
N THR A 419 24.50 -0.33 -0.91
CA THR A 419 24.17 -0.12 0.52
C THR A 419 23.41 -1.31 1.15
N TYR A 420 22.92 -2.25 0.35
CA TYR A 420 22.13 -3.37 0.86
C TYR A 420 22.88 -4.19 1.93
N PRO A 421 22.22 -4.63 3.02
CA PRO A 421 20.79 -4.45 3.31
C PRO A 421 20.45 -3.13 4.00
N GLN A 422 21.44 -2.38 4.48
CA GLN A 422 21.21 -1.23 5.35
C GLN A 422 22.44 -0.33 5.48
N TRP A 423 22.24 0.99 5.41
CA TRP A 423 23.28 1.99 5.73
C TRP A 423 23.82 1.85 7.16
N LYS A 424 25.11 2.06 7.35
CA LYS A 424 25.80 2.00 8.66
C LYS A 424 26.06 3.42 9.21
N PRO A 425 25.63 3.73 10.44
CA PRO A 425 25.83 5.07 11.01
C PRO A 425 27.30 5.52 11.10
N GLY A 426 27.59 6.68 10.51
CA GLY A 426 28.93 7.25 10.41
C GLY A 426 29.63 6.99 9.08
N ASP A 427 29.10 6.10 8.25
CA ASP A 427 29.51 6.01 6.84
C ASP A 427 28.94 7.20 6.05
N SER A 428 29.48 7.44 4.86
CA SER A 428 28.91 8.41 3.91
C SER A 428 27.45 8.08 3.62
N ARG A 429 26.68 9.08 3.17
CA ARG A 429 25.30 8.82 2.73
C ARG A 429 25.26 7.71 1.67
N PRO A 430 24.17 6.92 1.64
CA PRO A 430 23.93 5.93 0.60
C PRO A 430 24.15 6.53 -0.79
N ASN A 431 24.81 5.76 -1.65
CA ASN A 431 25.09 6.14 -3.02
C ASN A 431 24.54 5.11 -4.01
N ASP A 432 23.42 4.48 -3.65
CA ASP A 432 22.74 3.54 -4.53
C ASP A 432 22.22 4.29 -5.77
N LYS A 433 22.13 3.59 -6.90
CA LYS A 433 22.14 4.29 -8.18
C LYS A 433 21.36 3.61 -9.29
N LEU A 434 20.92 4.44 -10.23
CA LEU A 434 20.53 4.02 -11.57
C LEU A 434 21.71 4.23 -12.51
N VAL A 435 22.09 3.19 -13.26
CA VAL A 435 23.19 3.22 -14.22
C VAL A 435 22.71 2.81 -15.60
N ILE A 436 23.31 3.42 -16.62
CA ILE A 436 23.05 3.18 -18.04
C ILE A 436 24.29 2.50 -18.62
N LEU A 437 24.12 1.31 -19.16
CA LEU A 437 25.15 0.57 -19.86
C LEU A 437 24.94 0.67 -21.37
N THR A 438 26.00 1.05 -22.07
CA THR A 438 25.99 1.24 -23.53
C THR A 438 26.95 0.26 -24.19
N ASP A 439 26.49 -0.34 -25.28
CA ASP A 439 27.26 -1.05 -26.29
C ASP A 439 27.15 -0.22 -27.57
N SER A 440 28.26 0.43 -27.94
CA SER A 440 28.31 1.45 -28.98
C SER A 440 28.67 0.89 -30.35
N ASP A 441 29.29 -0.30 -30.40
CA ASP A 441 29.67 -0.96 -31.65
C ASP A 441 28.80 -2.18 -31.99
N GLY A 442 27.94 -2.62 -31.06
CA GLY A 442 26.97 -3.69 -31.26
C GLY A 442 27.59 -5.08 -31.17
N ASP A 443 28.80 -5.24 -30.63
CA ASP A 443 29.41 -6.55 -30.39
C ASP A 443 28.75 -7.28 -29.19
N GLY A 444 27.97 -6.54 -28.41
CA GLY A 444 27.28 -6.94 -27.19
C GLY A 444 28.22 -7.34 -26.05
N VAL A 445 29.28 -6.55 -25.93
CA VAL A 445 30.07 -6.27 -24.74
C VAL A 445 29.79 -4.80 -24.36
N CYS A 446 29.75 -4.50 -23.07
CA CYS A 446 29.55 -3.12 -22.64
C CYS A 446 30.82 -2.28 -22.88
N ASP A 447 30.67 -1.10 -23.47
CA ASP A 447 31.76 -0.13 -23.69
C ASP A 447 31.86 0.91 -22.57
N SER A 448 30.71 1.39 -22.09
CA SER A 448 30.65 2.46 -21.11
C SER A 448 29.48 2.31 -20.14
N SER A 449 29.71 2.77 -18.90
CA SER A 449 28.70 2.90 -17.85
C SER A 449 28.54 4.38 -17.47
N THR A 450 27.31 4.88 -17.51
CA THR A 450 26.96 6.24 -17.09
C THR A 450 26.05 6.18 -15.87
N VAL A 451 26.40 6.90 -14.81
CA VAL A 451 25.53 7.06 -13.63
C VAL A 451 24.47 8.11 -13.92
N PHE A 452 23.21 7.70 -13.95
CA PHE A 452 22.07 8.60 -14.18
C PHE A 452 21.68 9.36 -12.90
N TYR A 453 21.67 8.66 -11.76
CA TYR A 453 21.36 9.25 -10.44
C TYR A 453 21.92 8.35 -9.33
N ASP A 454 22.58 8.92 -8.32
CA ASP A 454 23.37 8.20 -7.30
C ASP A 454 23.06 8.60 -5.85
N LYS A 455 21.89 9.18 -5.60
CA LYS A 455 21.45 9.60 -4.26
C LYS A 455 20.33 8.73 -3.71
N LEU A 456 20.22 7.48 -4.19
CA LEU A 456 19.17 6.54 -3.77
C LEU A 456 19.63 5.73 -2.55
N HIS A 457 18.65 5.11 -1.89
CA HIS A 457 18.86 4.20 -0.77
C HIS A 457 18.03 2.93 -0.95
N CYS A 458 18.69 1.84 -1.33
CA CYS A 458 18.10 0.53 -1.63
C CYS A 458 16.93 0.59 -2.64
N PRO A 459 17.14 1.08 -3.88
CA PRO A 459 16.09 1.10 -4.90
C PRO A 459 15.74 -0.33 -5.36
N THR A 460 14.49 -0.73 -5.16
CA THR A 460 13.97 -2.08 -5.45
C THR A 460 13.12 -2.17 -6.72
N GLY A 461 12.87 -1.03 -7.38
CA GLY A 461 11.96 -0.92 -8.50
C GLY A 461 12.08 0.40 -9.26
N PHE A 462 12.15 0.37 -10.59
CA PHE A 462 12.07 1.54 -11.46
C PHE A 462 11.33 1.25 -12.77
N GLU A 463 10.74 2.29 -13.38
CA GLU A 463 10.22 2.23 -14.74
C GLU A 463 10.23 3.59 -15.47
N PHE A 464 10.33 3.58 -16.80
CA PHE A 464 10.28 4.78 -17.63
C PHE A 464 8.88 5.40 -17.71
N PHE A 465 8.82 6.72 -17.59
CA PHE A 465 7.59 7.52 -17.63
C PHE A 465 7.89 8.96 -18.04
N ASN A 466 7.07 9.56 -18.90
CA ASN A 466 7.14 10.97 -19.30
C ASN A 466 8.54 11.49 -19.67
N GLY A 467 9.32 10.68 -20.39
CA GLY A 467 10.70 10.97 -20.77
C GLY A 467 11.70 11.00 -19.61
N GLY A 468 11.34 10.46 -18.45
CA GLY A 468 12.19 10.24 -17.29
C GLY A 468 11.97 8.85 -16.69
N VAL A 469 12.22 8.71 -15.40
CA VAL A 469 12.17 7.44 -14.65
C VAL A 469 11.43 7.62 -13.33
N LEU A 470 10.47 6.73 -13.07
CA LEU A 470 9.91 6.50 -11.74
C LEU A 470 10.80 5.52 -10.99
N VAL A 471 11.19 5.80 -9.76
CA VAL A 471 12.01 4.91 -8.93
C VAL A 471 11.57 4.94 -7.48
N VAL A 472 11.47 3.78 -6.84
CA VAL A 472 11.23 3.69 -5.40
C VAL A 472 12.54 3.95 -4.63
N ASP A 473 12.49 4.93 -3.74
CA ASP A 473 13.56 5.32 -2.81
C ASP A 473 12.93 5.44 -1.42
N GLN A 474 12.75 4.30 -0.75
CA GLN A 474 11.91 4.19 0.44
C GLN A 474 12.27 5.27 1.49
N PRO A 475 11.27 5.98 2.05
CA PRO A 475 9.82 5.73 1.94
C PRO A 475 9.13 6.44 0.75
N ARG A 476 9.85 6.76 -0.32
CA ARG A 476 9.39 7.65 -1.40
C ARG A 476 9.32 6.95 -2.75
N LEU A 477 8.51 7.52 -3.63
CA LEU A 477 8.55 7.31 -5.07
C LEU A 477 9.02 8.61 -5.71
N LEU A 478 10.12 8.56 -6.45
CA LEU A 478 10.71 9.70 -7.14
C LEU A 478 10.37 9.65 -8.63
N PHE A 479 10.20 10.81 -9.23
CA PHE A 479 10.30 11.01 -10.67
C PHE A 479 11.59 11.76 -10.97
N LEU A 480 12.47 11.14 -11.76
CA LEU A 480 13.79 11.64 -12.13
C LEU A 480 13.81 11.89 -13.63
N LYS A 481 14.33 13.03 -14.06
CA LYS A 481 14.41 13.35 -15.49
C LYS A 481 15.71 14.10 -15.79
N ASP A 482 16.27 13.76 -16.95
CA ASP A 482 17.32 14.52 -17.62
C ASP A 482 16.64 15.53 -18.56
N THR A 483 16.87 16.82 -18.33
CA THR A 483 16.29 17.90 -19.13
C THR A 483 17.26 18.55 -20.13
N ASP A 484 18.55 18.22 -20.09
CA ASP A 484 19.57 18.80 -20.97
C ASP A 484 20.25 17.79 -21.93
N GLY A 485 19.99 16.50 -21.73
CA GLY A 485 20.44 15.41 -22.59
C GLY A 485 21.81 14.84 -22.25
N ASP A 486 22.37 15.14 -21.07
CA ASP A 486 23.67 14.63 -20.62
C ASP A 486 23.63 13.22 -19.98
N ASP A 487 22.46 12.58 -20.00
CA ASP A 487 22.16 11.30 -19.36
C ASP A 487 22.31 11.33 -17.82
N LYS A 488 22.03 12.47 -17.18
CA LYS A 488 21.91 12.61 -15.72
C LYS A 488 20.62 13.30 -15.32
N ALA A 489 20.04 12.86 -14.21
CA ALA A 489 18.85 13.49 -13.68
C ALA A 489 19.18 14.85 -13.06
N ASP A 490 18.61 15.91 -13.62
CA ASP A 490 18.68 17.29 -13.13
C ASP A 490 17.34 17.79 -12.56
N LEU A 491 16.23 17.14 -12.96
CA LEU A 491 14.91 17.31 -12.34
C LEU A 491 14.59 16.14 -11.41
N ILE A 492 14.33 16.46 -10.14
CA ILE A 492 13.95 15.51 -9.09
C ILE A 492 12.60 15.93 -8.51
N VAL A 493 11.60 15.06 -8.63
CA VAL A 493 10.25 15.27 -8.09
C VAL A 493 9.94 14.16 -7.09
N HIS A 494 9.70 14.53 -5.83
CA HIS A 494 9.20 13.62 -4.78
C HIS A 494 7.69 13.40 -4.97
N LEU A 495 7.34 12.38 -5.76
CA LEU A 495 5.98 12.18 -6.28
C LEU A 495 5.00 11.70 -5.21
N LEU A 496 5.40 10.70 -4.43
CA LEU A 496 4.63 10.16 -3.30
C LEU A 496 5.57 9.79 -2.16
N ASP A 497 5.12 10.06 -0.94
CA ASP A 497 5.76 9.61 0.29
C ASP A 497 4.88 8.55 0.95
N GLY A 498 5.45 7.68 1.78
CA GLY A 498 4.65 6.74 2.58
C GLY A 498 4.86 5.26 2.31
N TRP A 499 5.67 4.90 1.31
CA TRP A 499 6.02 3.51 1.04
C TRP A 499 6.73 2.90 2.25
N ALA A 500 6.45 1.64 2.52
CA ALA A 500 6.98 0.90 3.65
C ALA A 500 8.52 0.84 3.61
N SER A 501 9.14 1.16 4.75
CA SER A 501 10.59 1.00 4.98
C SER A 501 10.88 -0.16 5.95
N ASP A 502 9.88 -0.97 6.24
CA ASP A 502 9.88 -2.02 7.27
C ASP A 502 10.88 -3.15 6.98
N ASP A 503 11.04 -3.50 5.72
CA ASP A 503 11.85 -4.64 5.27
C ASP A 503 12.31 -4.39 3.82
N THR A 504 13.62 -4.27 3.61
CA THR A 504 14.20 -3.86 2.31
C THR A 504 14.03 -4.89 1.21
N HIS A 505 13.59 -6.12 1.50
CA HIS A 505 13.26 -7.10 0.46
C HIS A 505 11.78 -7.45 0.38
N HIS A 506 10.91 -6.96 1.28
CA HIS A 506 9.44 -7.05 1.16
C HIS A 506 8.80 -5.73 0.73
N THR A 507 9.57 -4.65 0.65
CA THR A 507 9.07 -3.34 0.21
C THR A 507 8.59 -3.35 -1.25
N CYS A 508 8.01 -2.23 -1.66
CA CYS A 508 7.50 -1.98 -3.01
C CYS A 508 8.61 -2.17 -4.07
N GLY A 509 8.37 -3.01 -5.08
CA GLY A 509 9.32 -3.31 -6.15
C GLY A 509 8.66 -4.00 -7.36
N ALA A 510 9.46 -4.64 -8.21
CA ALA A 510 9.00 -5.40 -9.38
C ALA A 510 8.01 -4.62 -10.28
N PHE A 511 8.47 -3.47 -10.77
CA PHE A 511 7.66 -2.53 -11.53
C PHE A 511 7.36 -3.08 -12.93
N GLU A 512 6.08 -3.11 -13.32
CA GLU A 512 5.66 -3.57 -14.64
C GLU A 512 4.43 -2.78 -15.12
N TRP A 513 4.46 -2.26 -16.35
CA TRP A 513 3.27 -1.65 -16.94
C TRP A 513 2.30 -2.72 -17.42
N ASN A 514 1.04 -2.59 -17.07
CA ASN A 514 0.00 -3.27 -17.83
C ASN A 514 -0.14 -2.62 -19.22
N HIS A 515 -0.78 -3.30 -20.16
CA HIS A 515 -0.89 -2.78 -21.53
C HIS A 515 -1.64 -1.45 -21.61
N GLY A 516 -2.61 -1.24 -20.71
CA GLY A 516 -3.40 -0.01 -20.59
C GLY A 516 -2.66 1.20 -19.98
N GLY A 517 -1.40 1.06 -19.58
CA GLY A 517 -0.58 2.15 -19.05
C GLY A 517 -0.73 2.42 -17.55
N LYS A 518 -1.23 1.46 -16.75
CA LYS A 518 -1.19 1.52 -15.28
C LYS A 518 0.04 0.75 -14.76
N LEU A 519 0.74 1.34 -13.80
CA LEU A 519 1.95 0.76 -13.20
C LEU A 519 1.56 -0.23 -12.12
N HIS A 520 2.02 -1.47 -12.26
CA HIS A 520 1.88 -2.49 -11.24
C HIS A 520 3.18 -2.56 -10.43
N MET A 521 3.05 -2.58 -9.11
CA MET A 521 4.16 -2.65 -8.16
C MET A 521 3.81 -3.67 -7.07
N LEU A 522 4.77 -4.49 -6.66
CA LEU A 522 4.55 -5.57 -5.72
C LEU A 522 5.12 -5.24 -4.35
N GLU A 523 4.40 -5.59 -3.29
CA GLU A 523 4.86 -5.43 -1.91
C GLU A 523 4.52 -6.69 -1.11
N GLY A 524 5.44 -7.17 -0.29
CA GLY A 524 5.24 -8.31 0.60
C GLY A 524 4.38 -7.99 1.82
N ILE A 525 4.12 -9.00 2.66
CA ILE A 525 3.24 -8.86 3.85
C ILE A 525 3.95 -8.23 5.06
N ALA A 526 5.27 -8.06 5.00
CA ALA A 526 6.08 -7.60 6.12
C ALA A 526 6.17 -6.07 6.24
N THR A 527 5.14 -5.36 5.76
CA THR A 527 5.18 -3.93 5.47
C THR A 527 4.01 -3.17 6.09
N SER A 528 4.20 -1.85 6.25
CA SER A 528 3.21 -0.92 6.78
C SER A 528 3.11 0.36 5.94
N THR A 529 2.69 0.25 4.68
CA THR A 529 2.54 1.39 3.75
C THR A 529 1.41 2.34 4.13
N THR A 530 1.70 3.64 4.11
CA THR A 530 0.80 4.75 4.47
C THR A 530 0.96 5.90 3.47
N LEU A 531 0.20 5.92 2.38
CA LEU A 531 0.35 6.91 1.30
C LEU A 531 -0.71 8.01 1.42
N GLU A 532 -0.36 9.22 1.00
CA GLU A 532 -1.33 10.27 0.72
C GLU A 532 -1.40 10.55 -0.78
N THR A 533 -2.60 10.72 -1.30
CA THR A 533 -2.85 11.06 -2.69
C THR A 533 -3.83 12.23 -2.76
N PRO A 534 -3.98 12.88 -3.93
CA PRO A 534 -5.06 13.84 -4.15
C PRO A 534 -6.47 13.26 -3.94
N TRP A 535 -6.58 11.93 -3.85
CA TRP A 535 -7.83 11.21 -3.64
C TRP A 535 -8.01 10.69 -2.20
N GLY A 536 -7.06 11.02 -1.31
CA GLY A 536 -7.10 10.67 0.10
C GLY A 536 -6.03 9.69 0.55
N PRO A 537 -6.05 9.33 1.84
CA PRO A 537 -5.08 8.42 2.44
C PRO A 537 -5.31 6.97 1.99
N HIS A 538 -4.24 6.28 1.63
CA HIS A 538 -4.22 4.83 1.39
C HIS A 538 -3.34 4.15 2.45
N ARG A 539 -3.86 3.12 3.13
CA ARG A 539 -3.14 2.40 4.19
C ARG A 539 -3.18 0.91 3.98
N SER A 540 -2.06 0.25 4.18
CA SER A 540 -1.94 -1.21 4.16
C SER A 540 -0.95 -1.68 5.21
N ARG A 541 -1.35 -2.65 6.02
CA ARG A 541 -0.50 -3.27 7.05
C ARG A 541 -0.69 -4.77 7.02
N GLY A 542 0.39 -5.52 6.79
CA GLY A 542 0.34 -6.98 6.87
C GLY A 542 -0.35 -7.68 5.69
N ALA A 543 -0.93 -6.92 4.74
CA ALA A 543 -1.71 -7.50 3.64
C ALA A 543 -0.84 -7.83 2.42
N GLY A 544 0.19 -7.03 2.14
CA GLY A 544 0.97 -7.10 0.90
C GLY A 544 0.10 -7.04 -0.36
N GLY A 545 0.64 -7.42 -1.50
CA GLY A 545 -0.10 -7.60 -2.74
C GLY A 545 0.47 -6.80 -3.91
N ALA A 546 -0.39 -6.53 -4.88
CA ALA A 546 -0.08 -5.70 -6.03
C ALA A 546 -0.79 -4.35 -5.92
N TYR A 547 0.00 -3.29 -5.94
CA TYR A 547 -0.44 -1.92 -6.14
C TYR A 547 -0.59 -1.65 -7.63
N VAL A 548 -1.65 -0.94 -8.00
CA VAL A 548 -1.90 -0.46 -9.36
C VAL A 548 -2.06 1.04 -9.29
N MET A 549 -1.10 1.75 -9.86
CA MET A 549 -1.03 3.21 -9.85
C MET A 549 -1.16 3.76 -11.27
N ASP A 550 -1.95 4.81 -11.43
CA ASP A 550 -1.85 5.68 -12.60
C ASP A 550 -1.11 6.96 -12.17
N PRO A 551 0.13 7.19 -12.62
CA PRO A 551 0.90 8.37 -12.24
C PRO A 551 0.37 9.68 -12.84
N ARG A 552 -0.55 9.64 -13.81
CA ARG A 552 -1.17 10.86 -14.38
C ARG A 552 -2.31 11.36 -13.50
N SER A 553 -3.18 10.45 -13.04
CA SER A 553 -4.28 10.78 -12.13
C SER A 553 -3.92 10.67 -10.66
N MET A 554 -2.76 10.11 -10.31
CA MET A 554 -2.35 9.80 -8.93
C MET A 554 -3.30 8.85 -8.19
N ARG A 555 -4.20 8.16 -8.91
CA ARG A 555 -5.06 7.12 -8.34
C ARG A 555 -4.26 5.87 -8.07
N ILE A 556 -4.46 5.30 -6.89
CA ILE A 556 -3.86 4.03 -6.50
C ILE A 556 -4.94 3.08 -5.99
N ARG A 557 -4.81 1.81 -6.39
CA ARG A 557 -5.57 0.70 -5.80
C ARG A 557 -4.62 -0.41 -5.42
N GLN A 558 -5.03 -1.26 -4.49
CA GLN A 558 -4.28 -2.44 -4.08
C GLN A 558 -5.17 -3.67 -4.18
N PHE A 559 -4.60 -4.80 -4.56
CA PHE A 559 -5.23 -6.09 -4.36
C PHE A 559 -4.29 -7.07 -3.67
N ALA A 560 -4.82 -7.79 -2.68
CA ALA A 560 -4.08 -8.79 -1.91
C ALA A 560 -3.86 -10.06 -2.73
N LEU A 561 -2.81 -10.79 -2.38
CA LEU A 561 -2.40 -12.05 -3.02
C LEU A 561 -2.34 -13.17 -1.95
N PRO A 562 -3.49 -13.70 -1.49
CA PRO A 562 -3.49 -14.66 -0.39
C PRO A 562 -2.72 -15.94 -0.75
N GLY A 563 -1.89 -16.40 0.18
CA GLY A 563 -0.98 -17.53 -0.04
C GLY A 563 0.37 -17.15 -0.67
N GLN A 564 0.59 -15.86 -0.93
CA GLN A 564 1.88 -15.27 -1.30
C GLN A 564 2.34 -14.27 -0.21
N TYR A 565 3.66 -14.07 -0.07
CA TYR A 565 4.21 -13.35 1.09
C TYR A 565 5.24 -12.26 0.76
N ASN A 566 5.98 -12.41 -0.33
CA ASN A 566 7.03 -11.49 -0.78
C ASN A 566 7.13 -11.50 -2.30
N MET A 567 6.24 -10.80 -3.00
CA MET A 567 6.11 -10.92 -4.45
C MET A 567 7.15 -10.08 -5.21
N TRP A 568 7.83 -10.69 -6.18
CA TRP A 568 8.97 -10.11 -6.91
C TRP A 568 8.91 -10.34 -8.43
N CYS A 569 7.84 -10.95 -8.91
CA CYS A 569 7.69 -11.34 -10.31
C CYS A 569 6.35 -10.82 -10.82
N TYR A 570 6.35 -10.00 -11.85
CA TYR A 570 5.14 -9.60 -12.56
C TYR A 570 5.45 -9.44 -14.04
N VAL A 571 4.73 -10.17 -14.90
CA VAL A 571 4.74 -9.93 -16.35
C VAL A 571 3.37 -10.19 -16.95
N PHE A 572 3.06 -9.51 -18.06
CA PHE A 572 1.81 -9.67 -18.80
C PHE A 572 2.04 -10.44 -20.11
N ASN A 573 1.11 -11.33 -20.45
CA ASN A 573 1.09 -11.95 -21.78
C ASN A 573 0.56 -10.98 -22.85
N GLN A 574 0.54 -11.40 -24.12
CA GLN A 574 0.05 -10.55 -25.23
C GLN A 574 -1.38 -10.02 -25.09
N TRP A 575 -2.23 -10.64 -24.27
CA TRP A 575 -3.64 -10.26 -24.07
C TRP A 575 -3.88 -9.44 -22.80
N GLY A 576 -2.79 -9.01 -22.13
CA GLY A 576 -2.86 -8.20 -20.91
C GLY A 576 -3.24 -9.00 -19.67
N GLN A 577 -3.04 -10.33 -19.70
CA GLN A 577 -3.29 -11.21 -18.56
C GLN A 577 -1.99 -11.35 -17.75
N GLY A 578 -2.07 -11.00 -16.47
CA GLY A 578 -0.90 -10.86 -15.60
C GLY A 578 -0.57 -12.13 -14.84
N ILE A 579 0.71 -12.52 -14.82
CA ILE A 579 1.23 -13.59 -13.98
C ILE A 579 2.08 -12.96 -12.87
N VAL A 580 1.71 -13.21 -11.62
CA VAL A 580 2.38 -12.66 -10.44
C VAL A 580 3.00 -13.77 -9.59
N GLY A 581 4.30 -13.65 -9.32
CA GLY A 581 5.09 -14.66 -8.60
C GLY A 581 5.59 -14.18 -7.24
N ASP A 582 5.58 -15.11 -6.29
CA ASP A 582 6.03 -14.90 -4.91
C ASP A 582 7.49 -15.30 -4.73
N GLY A 583 8.36 -14.42 -4.25
CA GLY A 583 9.73 -14.75 -3.86
C GLY A 583 9.79 -15.74 -2.69
N THR A 584 8.82 -15.75 -1.76
CA THR A 584 8.89 -16.67 -0.62
C THR A 584 8.56 -18.10 -1.03
N THR A 585 7.41 -18.33 -1.66
CA THR A 585 6.97 -19.68 -2.04
C THR A 585 7.38 -20.08 -3.45
N ALA A 586 7.79 -19.12 -4.29
CA ALA A 586 7.99 -19.24 -5.75
C ALA A 586 6.72 -19.62 -6.53
N ASN A 587 5.55 -19.50 -5.90
CA ASN A 587 4.27 -19.81 -6.53
C ASN A 587 3.83 -18.63 -7.42
N HIS A 588 3.24 -18.95 -8.56
CA HIS A 588 2.78 -17.97 -9.53
C HIS A 588 1.27 -18.03 -9.69
N ALA A 589 0.60 -16.89 -9.57
CA ALA A 589 -0.84 -16.72 -9.65
C ALA A 589 -1.22 -15.92 -10.89
N TRP A 590 -2.42 -16.16 -11.40
CA TRP A 590 -3.05 -15.30 -12.40
C TRP A 590 -3.74 -14.12 -11.71
N ASP A 591 -3.53 -12.89 -12.21
CA ASP A 591 -3.95 -11.66 -11.55
C ASP A 591 -5.47 -11.39 -11.62
N THR A 592 -6.16 -11.81 -12.69
CA THR A 592 -7.58 -11.47 -12.94
C THR A 592 -8.47 -11.84 -11.76
N PRO A 593 -8.48 -13.10 -11.26
CA PRO A 593 -9.38 -13.48 -10.18
C PRO A 593 -9.09 -12.75 -8.86
N LEU A 594 -7.87 -12.21 -8.71
CA LEU A 594 -7.41 -11.50 -7.51
C LEU A 594 -7.59 -9.98 -7.62
N SER A 595 -7.86 -9.43 -8.80
CA SER A 595 -7.89 -7.97 -9.00
C SER A 595 -9.29 -7.33 -8.95
N GLY A 596 -10.30 -8.06 -8.46
CA GLY A 596 -11.61 -7.51 -8.11
C GLY A 596 -11.61 -6.76 -6.76
N LYS A 597 -12.76 -6.21 -6.37
CA LYS A 597 -12.96 -5.48 -5.10
C LYS A 597 -12.48 -6.29 -3.90
N GLN A 598 -11.66 -5.66 -3.05
CA GLN A 598 -11.08 -6.30 -1.87
C GLN A 598 -12.09 -6.42 -0.73
N PHE A 599 -11.96 -7.48 0.05
CA PHE A 599 -12.76 -7.72 1.26
C PHE A 599 -12.00 -8.68 2.19
N GLY A 600 -12.34 -8.65 3.48
CA GLY A 600 -11.80 -9.59 4.46
C GLY A 600 -12.28 -11.02 4.20
N GLY A 601 -11.43 -12.02 4.35
CA GLY A 601 -11.79 -13.44 4.17
C GLY A 601 -11.57 -14.01 2.76
N ARG A 602 -11.01 -13.22 1.83
CA ARG A 602 -10.55 -13.73 0.54
C ARG A 602 -9.54 -14.88 0.71
N THR A 603 -9.77 -15.97 -0.02
CA THR A 603 -8.92 -17.17 0.02
C THR A 603 -7.89 -17.18 -1.10
N GLY A 604 -6.83 -17.99 -0.97
CA GLY A 604 -5.85 -18.19 -2.04
C GLY A 604 -6.44 -18.94 -3.23
N LEU A 605 -5.75 -18.88 -4.38
CA LEU A 605 -6.15 -19.59 -5.61
C LEU A 605 -5.17 -20.70 -5.98
N ASN A 606 -5.59 -21.57 -6.91
CA ASN A 606 -4.70 -22.57 -7.51
C ASN A 606 -3.58 -21.88 -8.29
N PHE A 607 -2.33 -22.16 -7.98
CA PHE A 607 -1.22 -21.59 -8.73
C PHE A 607 -1.14 -22.15 -10.15
N VAL A 608 -0.64 -21.31 -11.05
CA VAL A 608 -0.52 -21.60 -12.48
C VAL A 608 0.37 -22.82 -12.71
N PHE A 609 1.44 -22.99 -11.92
CA PHE A 609 2.32 -24.15 -11.95
C PHE A 609 2.94 -24.44 -10.58
N ASN A 610 3.40 -25.68 -10.40
CA ASN A 610 4.22 -26.08 -9.27
C ASN A 610 5.71 -25.80 -9.58
N ASN A 611 6.38 -25.05 -8.71
CA ASN A 611 7.80 -24.71 -8.86
C ASN A 611 8.78 -25.81 -8.41
N GLU A 612 8.30 -27.00 -8.03
CA GLU A 612 9.14 -28.13 -7.59
C GLU A 612 10.17 -27.75 -6.50
N GLY A 613 9.83 -26.77 -5.65
CA GLY A 613 10.65 -26.29 -4.54
C GLY A 613 11.69 -25.24 -4.91
N MET A 614 11.83 -24.83 -6.19
CA MET A 614 12.80 -23.82 -6.64
C MET A 614 12.41 -22.43 -6.13
N ARG A 615 13.21 -21.86 -5.21
CA ARG A 615 12.92 -20.59 -4.54
C ARG A 615 14.19 -19.95 -3.95
N PRO A 616 14.18 -18.65 -3.63
CA PRO A 616 13.21 -17.61 -4.01
C PRO A 616 13.14 -17.34 -5.51
N ALA A 617 12.01 -16.79 -5.96
CA ALA A 617 11.82 -16.25 -7.31
C ALA A 617 12.05 -14.72 -7.34
N LEU A 618 12.80 -14.22 -8.32
CA LEU A 618 13.10 -12.81 -8.52
C LEU A 618 12.98 -12.45 -10.01
N GLY A 619 12.04 -11.58 -10.36
CA GLY A 619 11.71 -11.22 -11.74
C GLY A 619 11.23 -12.42 -12.58
N SER A 620 10.52 -12.11 -13.66
CA SER A 620 9.93 -13.14 -14.52
C SER A 620 9.75 -12.64 -15.94
N GLU A 621 9.78 -13.58 -16.90
CA GLU A 621 9.68 -13.22 -18.31
C GLU A 621 8.97 -14.30 -19.14
N PHE A 622 8.23 -13.83 -20.14
CA PHE A 622 7.75 -14.66 -21.24
C PHE A 622 8.83 -14.75 -22.32
N LEU A 623 9.16 -15.97 -22.73
CA LEU A 623 10.19 -16.25 -23.72
C LEU A 623 9.60 -16.09 -25.12
N VAL A 624 9.55 -14.85 -25.63
CA VAL A 624 9.05 -14.55 -26.98
C VAL A 624 10.08 -13.71 -27.73
N SER A 625 10.82 -14.39 -28.60
CA SER A 625 11.89 -13.79 -29.40
C SER A 625 12.24 -14.67 -30.59
N ARG A 626 12.30 -14.10 -31.80
CA ARG A 626 12.76 -14.82 -33.00
C ARG A 626 14.19 -15.37 -32.87
N HIS A 627 14.99 -14.83 -31.95
CA HIS A 627 16.33 -15.35 -31.64
C HIS A 627 16.29 -16.75 -30.99
N PHE A 628 15.22 -17.06 -30.24
CA PHE A 628 15.09 -18.34 -29.53
C PHE A 628 14.48 -19.43 -30.41
N PRO A 629 14.73 -20.72 -30.15
CA PRO A 629 14.11 -21.83 -30.86
C PRO A 629 12.57 -21.81 -30.82
N ASP A 630 11.92 -22.43 -31.81
CA ASP A 630 10.46 -22.38 -31.95
C ASP A 630 9.73 -23.09 -30.80
N ASP A 631 10.34 -24.14 -30.25
CA ASP A 631 9.81 -24.90 -29.11
C ASP A 631 9.89 -24.11 -27.79
N VAL A 632 10.65 -23.01 -27.74
CA VAL A 632 10.80 -22.14 -26.56
C VAL A 632 9.80 -21.00 -26.54
N GLN A 633 9.17 -20.68 -27.68
CA GLN A 633 8.27 -19.54 -27.77
C GLN A 633 7.08 -19.67 -26.80
N GLU A 634 6.72 -18.56 -26.16
CA GLU A 634 5.61 -18.44 -25.19
C GLU A 634 5.77 -19.26 -23.90
N GLN A 635 6.94 -19.88 -23.69
CA GLN A 635 7.29 -20.44 -22.38
C GLN A 635 7.55 -19.33 -21.35
N PHE A 636 7.59 -19.69 -20.07
CA PHE A 636 7.75 -18.78 -18.94
C PHE A 636 9.00 -19.13 -18.12
N THR A 637 9.72 -18.11 -17.63
CA THR A 637 10.87 -18.27 -16.73
C THR A 637 10.82 -17.25 -15.59
N TYR A 638 11.53 -17.53 -14.50
CA TYR A 638 11.85 -16.57 -13.43
C TYR A 638 13.29 -16.81 -12.95
N ALA A 639 13.91 -15.87 -12.24
CA ALA A 639 15.22 -16.14 -11.65
C ALA A 639 15.12 -16.79 -10.28
N CYS A 640 15.79 -17.93 -10.10
CA CYS A 640 15.84 -18.65 -8.84
C CYS A 640 17.16 -18.40 -8.11
N VAL A 641 17.11 -17.61 -7.04
CA VAL A 641 18.31 -16.99 -6.45
C VAL A 641 19.02 -17.84 -5.41
N ILE A 642 18.38 -18.77 -4.68
CA ILE A 642 19.03 -19.49 -3.57
C ILE A 642 19.35 -20.94 -3.85
N ASN A 643 18.34 -21.77 -4.11
CA ASN A 643 18.54 -23.22 -4.11
C ASN A 643 18.95 -23.79 -5.48
N MET A 644 18.49 -23.16 -6.57
CA MET A 644 18.87 -23.52 -7.94
C MET A 644 20.04 -22.70 -8.49
N ASN A 645 20.12 -21.39 -8.17
CA ASN A 645 21.08 -20.46 -8.76
C ASN A 645 20.98 -20.46 -10.30
N GLY A 646 19.78 -20.20 -10.83
CA GLY A 646 19.51 -20.37 -12.26
C GLY A 646 18.12 -19.93 -12.73
N LEU A 647 17.77 -20.28 -13.97
CA LEU A 647 16.53 -19.93 -14.66
C LEU A 647 15.75 -21.19 -15.10
N PRO A 648 14.74 -21.66 -14.34
CA PRO A 648 13.86 -22.74 -14.76
C PRO A 648 12.86 -22.28 -15.83
N ARG A 649 12.46 -23.17 -16.73
CA ARG A 649 11.44 -22.86 -17.75
C ARG A 649 10.19 -23.73 -17.65
N PHE A 650 9.06 -23.13 -17.95
CA PHE A 650 7.72 -23.71 -17.80
C PHE A 650 6.91 -23.53 -19.08
N SER A 651 6.09 -24.51 -19.43
CA SER A 651 5.00 -24.30 -20.39
C SER A 651 3.87 -23.55 -19.70
N LEU A 652 3.23 -22.62 -20.41
CA LEU A 652 1.97 -22.01 -20.00
C LEU A 652 0.89 -22.30 -21.05
N LYS A 653 -0.27 -22.80 -20.63
CA LYS A 653 -1.37 -23.16 -21.52
C LYS A 653 -2.70 -22.70 -20.95
N ASP A 654 -3.64 -22.45 -21.85
CA ASP A 654 -5.02 -22.15 -21.47
C ASP A 654 -5.66 -23.35 -20.74
N ASP A 655 -6.36 -23.05 -19.64
CA ASP A 655 -7.14 -24.00 -18.85
C ASP A 655 -8.52 -23.39 -18.58
N GLY A 656 -9.41 -23.56 -19.56
CA GLY A 656 -10.72 -22.89 -19.58
C GLY A 656 -10.58 -21.38 -19.53
N GLY A 657 -11.04 -20.77 -18.43
CA GLY A 657 -10.94 -19.34 -18.18
C GLY A 657 -9.53 -18.88 -17.80
N GLY A 658 -8.73 -19.74 -17.17
CA GLY A 658 -7.42 -19.41 -16.62
C GLY A 658 -6.27 -20.11 -17.32
N TYR A 659 -5.26 -20.51 -16.53
CA TYR A 659 -4.00 -21.05 -17.02
C TYR A 659 -3.53 -22.24 -16.20
N SER A 660 -2.86 -23.17 -16.87
CA SER A 660 -2.08 -24.24 -16.23
C SER A 660 -0.69 -24.32 -16.85
N GLY A 661 0.27 -24.81 -16.08
CA GLY A 661 1.64 -24.92 -16.51
C GLY A 661 2.41 -26.04 -15.80
N ALA A 662 3.54 -26.40 -16.39
CA ALA A 662 4.43 -27.43 -15.88
C ALA A 662 5.87 -27.10 -16.27
N ARG A 663 6.81 -27.50 -15.42
CA ARG A 663 8.24 -27.37 -15.71
C ARG A 663 8.59 -28.23 -16.92
N ILE A 664 9.39 -27.68 -17.84
CA ILE A 664 9.87 -28.42 -19.01
C ILE A 664 10.88 -29.48 -18.55
N LYS A 665 10.77 -30.68 -19.14
CA LYS A 665 11.62 -31.83 -18.83
C LYS A 665 12.16 -32.45 -20.10
N ASN A 666 13.37 -32.97 -20.00
CA ASN A 666 14.00 -33.82 -21.01
C ASN A 666 13.25 -35.17 -21.10
N ALA A 667 13.57 -35.94 -22.14
CA ALA A 667 12.98 -37.26 -22.38
C ALA A 667 13.23 -38.27 -21.22
N ASP A 668 14.29 -38.08 -20.44
CA ASP A 668 14.62 -38.90 -19.27
C ASP A 668 13.92 -38.43 -17.97
N GLY A 669 13.09 -37.38 -18.05
CA GLY A 669 12.39 -36.79 -16.92
C GLY A 669 13.23 -35.80 -16.09
N SER A 670 14.49 -35.58 -16.44
CA SER A 670 15.30 -34.52 -15.82
C SER A 670 14.80 -33.13 -16.24
N PRO A 671 14.96 -32.10 -15.39
CA PRO A 671 14.65 -30.73 -15.77
C PRO A 671 15.45 -30.25 -16.98
N ASP A 672 14.77 -29.54 -17.88
CA ASP A 672 15.37 -28.88 -19.02
C ASP A 672 15.30 -27.37 -18.80
N ASP A 673 16.16 -26.86 -17.91
CA ASP A 673 16.20 -25.47 -17.47
C ASP A 673 17.03 -24.59 -18.42
N LEU A 674 16.72 -23.30 -18.55
CA LEU A 674 17.51 -22.38 -19.39
C LEU A 674 18.93 -22.18 -18.87
N LEU A 675 19.10 -22.19 -17.55
CA LEU A 675 20.38 -21.94 -16.91
C LEU A 675 20.42 -22.57 -15.52
N ARG A 676 21.51 -23.25 -15.17
CA ARG A 676 21.77 -23.70 -13.80
C ARG A 676 23.25 -23.61 -13.45
N SER A 677 23.60 -22.87 -12.40
CA SER A 677 24.97 -22.77 -11.91
C SER A 677 25.23 -23.70 -10.72
N SER A 678 26.43 -24.26 -10.66
CA SER A 678 26.93 -24.93 -9.44
C SER A 678 27.50 -23.93 -8.42
N ASP A 679 27.77 -22.68 -8.82
CA ASP A 679 28.17 -21.62 -7.90
C ASP A 679 26.99 -21.12 -7.08
N LYS A 680 27.10 -21.29 -5.76
CA LYS A 680 26.08 -20.85 -4.79
C LYS A 680 26.02 -19.34 -4.60
N HIS A 681 26.97 -18.58 -5.14
CA HIS A 681 27.08 -17.13 -4.99
C HIS A 681 26.49 -16.41 -6.20
N PHE A 682 26.25 -17.12 -7.31
CA PHE A 682 25.52 -16.60 -8.47
C PHE A 682 24.04 -16.42 -8.12
N ARG A 683 23.55 -15.19 -8.23
CA ARG A 683 22.20 -14.79 -7.85
C ARG A 683 21.56 -14.07 -9.05
N PRO A 684 21.01 -14.81 -10.03
CA PRO A 684 20.42 -14.19 -11.20
C PRO A 684 19.24 -13.30 -10.78
N ALA A 685 19.13 -12.13 -11.37
CA ALA A 685 18.12 -11.14 -11.07
C ALA A 685 17.45 -10.66 -12.36
N ASP A 686 16.12 -10.56 -12.30
CA ASP A 686 15.26 -9.86 -13.24
C ASP A 686 15.50 -10.21 -14.73
N PRO A 687 15.20 -11.46 -15.15
CA PRO A 687 15.39 -11.87 -16.52
C PRO A 687 14.47 -11.06 -17.46
N GLN A 688 14.98 -10.55 -18.58
CA GLN A 688 14.18 -9.80 -19.55
C GLN A 688 14.63 -10.00 -21.00
N ILE A 689 13.69 -10.06 -21.95
CA ILE A 689 14.02 -10.07 -23.38
C ILE A 689 14.46 -8.67 -23.84
N GLY A 690 15.71 -8.56 -24.27
CA GLY A 690 16.33 -7.32 -24.73
C GLY A 690 15.91 -6.93 -26.16
N PRO A 691 16.28 -5.72 -26.63
CA PRO A 691 16.04 -5.26 -27.99
C PRO A 691 16.73 -6.11 -29.06
N ASP A 692 17.79 -6.83 -28.72
CA ASP A 692 18.50 -7.78 -29.58
C ASP A 692 17.86 -9.19 -29.59
N GLY A 693 16.80 -9.39 -28.81
CA GLY A 693 16.08 -10.65 -28.68
C GLY A 693 16.77 -11.68 -27.77
N ALA A 694 17.91 -11.36 -27.15
CA ALA A 694 18.54 -12.20 -26.13
C ALA A 694 17.80 -12.09 -24.79
N LEU A 695 18.00 -13.05 -23.89
CA LEU A 695 17.51 -12.98 -22.51
C LEU A 695 18.61 -12.43 -21.60
N TRP A 696 18.39 -11.25 -21.06
CA TRP A 696 19.32 -10.52 -20.19
C TRP A 696 19.03 -10.78 -18.72
N MET A 697 20.05 -10.79 -17.87
CA MET A 697 19.90 -10.93 -16.42
C MET A 697 21.05 -10.24 -15.68
N GLY A 698 20.74 -9.66 -14.52
CA GLY A 698 21.74 -9.25 -13.55
C GLY A 698 22.26 -10.46 -12.75
N ASP A 699 23.45 -10.35 -12.19
CA ASP A 699 23.94 -11.22 -11.12
C ASP A 699 24.26 -10.36 -9.91
N TRP A 700 23.45 -10.53 -8.86
CA TRP A 700 23.63 -9.84 -7.58
C TRP A 700 24.88 -10.33 -6.82
N ALA A 701 25.45 -11.48 -7.22
CA ALA A 701 26.74 -12.01 -6.79
C ALA A 701 26.94 -11.92 -5.27
N ASN A 702 26.17 -12.70 -4.49
CA ASN A 702 26.12 -12.54 -3.04
C ASN A 702 26.10 -13.87 -2.27
N ALA A 703 27.01 -14.00 -1.30
CA ALA A 703 27.01 -15.09 -0.34
C ALA A 703 25.87 -14.93 0.68
N LEU A 704 25.77 -13.74 1.28
CA LEU A 704 24.86 -13.48 2.40
C LEU A 704 23.57 -12.80 1.93
N VAL A 705 22.52 -13.60 1.76
CA VAL A 705 21.21 -13.09 1.28
C VAL A 705 20.30 -12.67 2.44
N GLY A 706 20.17 -13.52 3.47
CA GLY A 706 19.13 -13.37 4.48
C GLY A 706 19.49 -12.46 5.65
N HIS A 707 18.48 -11.80 6.21
CA HIS A 707 18.56 -10.92 7.39
C HIS A 707 18.35 -11.66 8.72
N MET A 708 17.74 -12.85 8.69
CA MET A 708 17.51 -13.70 9.88
C MET A 708 18.66 -14.69 10.10
N GLN A 709 19.37 -15.04 9.03
CA GLN A 709 20.45 -16.01 9.04
C GLN A 709 21.79 -15.36 9.44
N TYR A 710 22.01 -14.12 9.01
CA TYR A 710 23.24 -13.35 9.23
C TYR A 710 22.89 -11.97 9.79
N SER A 711 23.76 -11.45 10.64
CA SER A 711 23.68 -10.07 11.10
C SER A 711 23.68 -9.09 9.92
N GLN A 712 22.98 -7.96 10.00
CA GLN A 712 23.08 -6.88 8.99
C GLN A 712 24.49 -6.26 8.92
N ARG A 713 25.35 -6.51 9.90
CA ARG A 713 26.74 -6.04 9.97
C ARG A 713 27.77 -7.17 9.87
N ASP A 714 27.37 -8.35 9.40
CA ASP A 714 28.31 -9.44 9.14
C ASP A 714 29.41 -8.96 8.17
N PRO A 715 30.70 -9.11 8.51
CA PRO A 715 31.81 -8.59 7.69
C PRO A 715 31.91 -9.24 6.31
N ASN A 716 31.25 -10.37 6.08
CA ASN A 716 31.18 -11.03 4.78
C ASN A 716 30.03 -10.53 3.89
N ARG A 717 29.28 -9.49 4.30
CA ARG A 717 28.32 -8.84 3.40
C ARG A 717 29.07 -8.15 2.27
N ASP A 718 28.75 -8.54 1.05
CA ASP A 718 29.36 -7.97 -0.14
C ASP A 718 28.64 -6.70 -0.57
N HIS A 719 29.41 -5.68 -0.93
CA HIS A 719 28.93 -4.36 -1.33
C HIS A 719 29.47 -3.91 -2.70
N VAL A 720 30.25 -4.77 -3.38
CA VAL A 720 31.08 -4.37 -4.53
C VAL A 720 30.90 -5.22 -5.79
N ARG A 721 30.31 -6.42 -5.68
CA ARG A 721 30.14 -7.31 -6.84
C ARG A 721 28.80 -7.09 -7.51
N GLY A 722 28.79 -7.19 -8.84
CA GLY A 722 27.62 -7.05 -9.68
C GLY A 722 28.00 -7.32 -11.12
N ARG A 723 27.21 -8.11 -11.83
CA ARG A 723 27.49 -8.50 -13.22
C ARG A 723 26.22 -8.51 -14.05
N VAL A 724 26.40 -8.46 -15.36
CA VAL A 724 25.32 -8.59 -16.33
C VAL A 724 25.70 -9.67 -17.33
N TYR A 725 24.79 -10.60 -17.54
CA TYR A 725 24.90 -11.66 -18.53
C TYR A 725 23.74 -11.60 -19.51
N ARG A 726 23.98 -12.12 -20.71
CA ARG A 726 22.93 -12.42 -21.67
C ARG A 726 23.03 -13.88 -22.12
N LEU A 727 21.88 -14.53 -22.21
CA LEU A 727 21.71 -15.87 -22.74
C LEU A 727 21.31 -15.75 -24.22
N VAL A 728 22.14 -16.31 -25.09
CA VAL A 728 21.99 -16.26 -26.55
C VAL A 728 21.83 -17.66 -27.14
N CYS A 729 21.15 -17.76 -28.27
CA CYS A 729 21.07 -18.96 -29.09
C CYS A 729 22.16 -18.90 -30.18
N SER A 730 23.21 -19.71 -30.05
CA SER A 730 24.33 -19.74 -31.00
C SER A 730 23.96 -20.21 -32.41
N GLU A 731 22.82 -20.88 -32.55
CA GLU A 731 22.34 -21.44 -33.83
C GLU A 731 21.41 -20.48 -34.60
N ARG A 732 21.05 -19.33 -34.03
CA ARG A 732 20.15 -18.34 -34.63
C ARG A 732 20.74 -16.92 -34.55
N PRO A 733 20.53 -16.05 -35.54
CA PRO A 733 20.99 -14.67 -35.46
C PRO A 733 20.24 -13.91 -34.34
N LEU A 734 20.88 -12.90 -33.76
CA LEU A 734 20.20 -11.92 -32.91
C LEU A 734 19.12 -11.19 -33.73
N VAL A 735 18.09 -10.69 -33.05
CA VAL A 735 17.07 -9.85 -33.68
C VAL A 735 17.65 -8.46 -33.93
N ALA A 736 17.40 -7.91 -35.13
CA ALA A 736 17.76 -6.53 -35.41
C ALA A 736 16.97 -5.60 -34.49
N SER A 737 17.66 -4.77 -33.71
CA SER A 737 17.02 -3.98 -32.67
C SER A 737 16.03 -2.96 -33.23
N VAL A 738 14.79 -3.05 -32.77
CA VAL A 738 13.71 -2.10 -33.07
C VAL A 738 13.53 -1.16 -31.88
N THR A 739 14.16 0.01 -31.95
CA THR A 739 14.12 1.04 -30.90
C THR A 739 12.98 2.03 -31.13
N GLN A 740 12.63 2.82 -30.12
CA GLN A 740 11.49 3.76 -30.17
C GLN A 740 11.97 5.21 -30.37
N HIS A 741 13.22 5.50 -30.00
CA HIS A 741 13.82 6.82 -30.06
C HIS A 741 13.71 7.47 -31.45
N LYS A 742 13.31 8.76 -31.49
CA LYS A 742 13.14 9.59 -32.69
C LYS A 742 12.10 9.13 -33.72
N LYS A 743 11.34 8.07 -33.44
CA LYS A 743 10.26 7.63 -34.31
C LYS A 743 9.02 8.52 -34.16
N SER A 744 8.32 8.72 -35.26
CA SER A 744 7.00 9.35 -35.29
C SER A 744 5.94 8.46 -34.63
N VAL A 745 4.80 9.04 -34.25
CA VAL A 745 3.66 8.27 -33.70
C VAL A 745 3.21 7.17 -34.66
N SER A 746 3.20 7.43 -35.98
CA SER A 746 2.83 6.42 -36.99
C SER A 746 3.83 5.25 -37.05
N GLU A 747 5.13 5.54 -37.01
CA GLU A 747 6.16 4.50 -36.96
C GLU A 747 6.12 3.70 -35.65
N LEU A 748 5.77 4.33 -34.53
CA LEU A 748 5.57 3.63 -33.25
C LEU A 748 4.35 2.71 -33.30
N LEU A 749 3.23 3.15 -33.87
CA LEU A 749 2.04 2.32 -34.07
C LEU A 749 2.33 1.11 -34.97
N SER A 750 3.18 1.27 -35.98
CA SER A 750 3.59 0.14 -36.84
C SER A 750 4.30 -0.96 -36.06
N GLN A 751 4.96 -0.64 -34.94
CA GLN A 751 5.63 -1.63 -34.09
C GLN A 751 4.68 -2.53 -33.31
N MET A 752 3.37 -2.24 -33.28
CA MET A 752 2.36 -3.15 -32.73
C MET A 752 2.25 -4.46 -33.55
N LEU A 753 2.88 -4.50 -34.73
CA LEU A 753 3.03 -5.68 -35.59
C LEU A 753 4.29 -6.51 -35.26
N GLU A 754 5.21 -6.02 -34.43
CA GLU A 754 6.42 -6.77 -34.08
C GLU A 754 6.08 -8.04 -33.30
N TYR A 755 6.88 -9.09 -33.55
CA TYR A 755 6.72 -10.39 -32.90
C TYR A 755 7.12 -10.33 -31.42
N GLU A 756 8.20 -9.63 -31.11
CA GLU A 756 8.76 -9.51 -29.76
C GLU A 756 7.85 -8.65 -28.87
N TRP A 757 7.28 -9.27 -27.83
CA TRP A 757 6.34 -8.59 -26.93
C TRP A 757 6.96 -7.40 -26.22
N ARG A 758 8.24 -7.49 -25.84
CA ARG A 758 8.99 -6.39 -25.21
C ARG A 758 9.20 -5.21 -26.16
N THR A 759 9.23 -5.39 -27.48
CA THR A 759 9.27 -4.26 -28.43
C THR A 759 7.93 -3.52 -28.45
N ARG A 760 6.81 -4.25 -28.49
CA ARG A 760 5.47 -3.65 -28.38
C ARG A 760 5.27 -2.92 -27.06
N TYR A 761 5.75 -3.52 -25.95
CA TYR A 761 5.74 -2.91 -24.63
C TYR A 761 6.45 -1.54 -24.63
N ARG A 762 7.69 -1.46 -25.13
CA ARG A 762 8.45 -0.20 -25.20
C ARG A 762 7.76 0.84 -26.09
N ALA A 763 7.18 0.41 -27.21
CA ALA A 763 6.42 1.29 -28.09
C ALA A 763 5.15 1.85 -27.43
N ARG A 764 4.40 1.06 -26.63
CA ARG A 764 3.27 1.55 -25.84
C ARG A 764 3.71 2.60 -24.80
N ARG A 765 4.83 2.37 -24.10
CA ARG A 765 5.37 3.35 -23.13
C ARG A 765 5.71 4.67 -23.80
N GLU A 766 6.42 4.64 -24.93
CA GLU A 766 6.76 5.85 -25.68
C GLU A 766 5.50 6.58 -26.17
N LEU A 767 4.51 5.86 -26.70
CA LEU A 767 3.25 6.45 -27.17
C LEU A 767 2.47 7.15 -26.05
N ARG A 768 2.41 6.55 -24.84
CA ARG A 768 1.76 7.16 -23.68
C ARG A 768 2.33 8.53 -23.31
N ASP A 769 3.63 8.70 -23.50
CA ASP A 769 4.36 9.93 -23.17
C ASP A 769 4.21 11.03 -24.26
N ARG A 770 3.59 10.71 -25.41
CA ARG A 770 3.32 11.69 -26.49
C ARG A 770 2.04 12.51 -26.24
N PRO A 771 1.87 13.65 -26.93
CA PRO A 771 0.65 14.44 -26.83
C PRO A 771 -0.60 13.62 -27.17
N THR A 772 -1.59 13.63 -26.28
CA THR A 772 -2.80 12.82 -26.40
C THR A 772 -3.51 12.99 -27.74
N ASP A 773 -3.75 14.22 -28.19
CA ASP A 773 -4.54 14.43 -29.41
C ASP A 773 -3.80 13.96 -30.68
N GLU A 774 -2.47 14.03 -30.70
CA GLU A 774 -1.64 13.49 -31.80
C GLU A 774 -1.78 11.96 -31.87
N VAL A 775 -1.67 11.28 -30.72
CA VAL A 775 -1.76 9.81 -30.64
C VAL A 775 -3.16 9.33 -31.03
N ILE A 776 -4.20 9.95 -30.49
CA ILE A 776 -5.60 9.54 -30.78
C ILE A 776 -5.95 9.74 -32.26
N ALA A 777 -5.49 10.84 -32.87
CA ALA A 777 -5.67 11.06 -34.31
C ALA A 777 -4.95 9.97 -35.14
N ALA A 778 -3.70 9.67 -34.80
CA ALA A 778 -2.92 8.66 -35.50
C ALA A 778 -3.49 7.24 -35.36
N ILE A 779 -4.01 6.88 -34.18
CA ILE A 779 -4.70 5.60 -33.97
C ILE A 779 -5.92 5.47 -34.88
N THR A 780 -6.70 6.54 -35.05
CA THR A 780 -7.87 6.54 -35.94
C THR A 780 -7.47 6.23 -37.38
N THR A 781 -6.43 6.88 -37.89
CA THR A 781 -5.89 6.60 -39.23
C THR A 781 -5.31 5.19 -39.34
N TRP A 782 -4.57 4.74 -38.32
CA TRP A 782 -3.96 3.41 -38.30
C TRP A 782 -5.01 2.30 -38.30
N LEU A 783 -6.03 2.38 -37.46
CA LEU A 783 -7.14 1.42 -37.43
C LEU A 783 -7.86 1.30 -38.78
N ALA A 784 -8.05 2.42 -39.48
CA ALA A 784 -8.66 2.43 -40.81
C ALA A 784 -7.80 1.74 -41.89
N SER A 785 -6.49 1.60 -41.65
CA SER A 785 -5.55 0.94 -42.57
C SER A 785 -5.39 -0.57 -42.33
N LEU A 786 -5.91 -1.10 -41.21
CA LEU A 786 -5.73 -2.51 -40.85
C LEU A 786 -6.54 -3.46 -41.74
N GLU A 787 -5.96 -4.63 -42.03
CA GLU A 787 -6.69 -5.72 -42.69
C GLU A 787 -7.71 -6.34 -41.73
N THR A 788 -9.00 -6.04 -41.92
CA THR A 788 -10.09 -6.44 -41.01
C THR A 788 -10.35 -7.95 -40.97
N THR A 789 -9.83 -8.70 -41.94
CA THR A 789 -9.91 -10.16 -42.01
C THR A 789 -8.64 -10.87 -41.55
N GLY A 790 -7.57 -10.13 -41.25
CA GLY A 790 -6.29 -10.68 -40.84
C GLY A 790 -6.37 -11.36 -39.46
N PRO A 791 -5.52 -12.37 -39.17
CA PRO A 791 -5.55 -13.11 -37.91
C PRO A 791 -5.22 -12.24 -36.69
N ASP A 792 -4.47 -11.15 -36.89
CA ASP A 792 -4.09 -10.21 -35.84
C ASP A 792 -5.10 -9.08 -35.60
N TYR A 793 -6.16 -8.96 -36.40
CA TYR A 793 -7.02 -7.77 -36.37
C TYR A 793 -7.63 -7.52 -34.98
N ASP A 794 -8.14 -8.56 -34.32
CA ASP A 794 -8.71 -8.47 -32.98
C ASP A 794 -7.64 -8.02 -31.94
N ARG A 795 -6.42 -8.58 -32.04
CA ARG A 795 -5.29 -8.18 -31.19
C ARG A 795 -4.89 -6.72 -31.41
N LEU A 796 -4.80 -6.28 -32.67
CA LEU A 796 -4.44 -4.90 -33.01
C LEU A 796 -5.52 -3.90 -32.58
N CYS A 797 -6.79 -4.29 -32.60
CA CYS A 797 -7.86 -3.50 -31.99
C CYS A 797 -7.66 -3.35 -30.47
N CYS A 798 -7.23 -4.40 -29.78
CA CYS A 798 -6.85 -4.31 -28.37
C CYS A 798 -5.63 -3.39 -28.14
N GLU A 799 -4.61 -3.48 -28.99
CA GLU A 799 -3.45 -2.56 -28.93
C GLU A 799 -3.88 -1.09 -29.02
N ALA A 800 -4.76 -0.77 -29.96
CA ALA A 800 -5.33 0.57 -30.08
C ALA A 800 -6.09 0.99 -28.80
N LEU A 801 -6.96 0.12 -28.28
CA LEU A 801 -7.73 0.41 -27.06
C LEU A 801 -6.84 0.60 -25.83
N TRP A 802 -5.77 -0.18 -25.68
CA TRP A 802 -4.82 -0.03 -24.58
C TRP A 802 -4.02 1.28 -24.65
N ILE A 803 -3.59 1.68 -25.85
CA ILE A 803 -2.95 2.98 -26.03
C ILE A 803 -3.95 4.09 -25.68
N GLN A 804 -5.19 4.03 -26.20
CA GLN A 804 -6.25 4.98 -25.86
C GLN A 804 -6.56 5.04 -24.35
N GLN A 805 -6.53 3.89 -23.66
CA GLN A 805 -6.69 3.79 -22.21
C GLN A 805 -5.60 4.58 -21.48
N SER A 806 -4.33 4.45 -21.89
CA SER A 806 -3.21 5.19 -21.28
C SER A 806 -3.30 6.72 -21.43
N HIS A 807 -4.16 7.19 -22.34
CA HIS A 807 -4.48 8.60 -22.56
C HIS A 807 -5.80 9.06 -21.93
N HIS A 808 -6.55 8.18 -21.26
CA HIS A 808 -7.89 8.46 -20.74
C HIS A 808 -8.83 9.00 -21.83
N ARG A 809 -8.78 8.40 -23.04
CA ARG A 809 -9.52 8.81 -24.26
C ARG A 809 -9.94 7.58 -25.08
N ILE A 810 -10.73 6.70 -24.48
CA ILE A 810 -11.18 5.46 -25.11
C ILE A 810 -12.28 5.70 -26.14
N ASP A 811 -12.12 5.12 -27.33
CA ASP A 811 -13.19 4.98 -28.33
C ASP A 811 -14.21 3.94 -27.82
N GLN A 812 -15.27 4.42 -27.17
CA GLN A 812 -16.33 3.56 -26.63
C GLN A 812 -17.02 2.71 -27.72
N PRO A 813 -17.35 3.23 -28.93
CA PRO A 813 -17.83 2.39 -30.03
C PRO A 813 -16.90 1.22 -30.39
N LEU A 814 -15.59 1.47 -30.53
CA LEU A 814 -14.59 0.42 -30.75
C LEU A 814 -14.59 -0.59 -29.61
N LEU A 815 -14.57 -0.11 -28.36
CA LEU A 815 -14.57 -0.96 -27.16
C LEU A 815 -15.77 -1.91 -27.14
N ARG A 816 -16.99 -1.39 -27.40
CA ARG A 816 -18.22 -2.18 -27.46
C ARG A 816 -18.19 -3.19 -28.60
N ARG A 817 -17.63 -2.82 -29.76
CA ARG A 817 -17.47 -3.73 -30.90
C ARG A 817 -16.51 -4.87 -30.58
N VAL A 818 -15.33 -4.58 -30.03
CA VAL A 818 -14.35 -5.61 -29.63
C VAL A 818 -14.97 -6.54 -28.59
N ALA A 819 -15.60 -6.00 -27.55
CA ALA A 819 -16.22 -6.79 -26.49
C ALA A 819 -17.35 -7.74 -26.95
N SER A 820 -18.02 -7.45 -28.07
CA SER A 820 -19.19 -8.22 -28.51
C SER A 820 -19.00 -9.00 -29.82
N MET A 821 -18.09 -8.55 -30.70
CA MET A 821 -17.99 -9.08 -32.07
C MET A 821 -16.63 -9.72 -32.39
N SER A 822 -15.59 -9.53 -31.56
CA SER A 822 -14.29 -10.16 -31.80
C SER A 822 -14.39 -11.68 -31.74
N LYS A 823 -13.71 -12.35 -32.67
CA LYS A 823 -13.65 -13.81 -32.76
C LYS A 823 -12.79 -14.38 -31.64
N ALA A 824 -11.68 -13.71 -31.34
CA ALA A 824 -10.78 -14.06 -30.24
C ALA A 824 -11.47 -13.77 -28.89
N PRO A 825 -11.76 -14.79 -28.06
CA PRO A 825 -12.29 -14.55 -26.72
C PRO A 825 -11.34 -13.74 -25.82
N GLU A 826 -10.04 -13.78 -26.08
CA GLU A 826 -9.02 -13.01 -25.38
C GLU A 826 -9.16 -11.50 -25.63
N ALA A 827 -9.50 -11.12 -26.87
CA ALA A 827 -9.79 -9.73 -27.21
C ALA A 827 -11.05 -9.23 -26.49
N ARG A 828 -12.09 -10.06 -26.43
CA ARG A 828 -13.31 -9.74 -25.66
C ARG A 828 -13.00 -9.59 -24.16
N ALA A 829 -12.20 -10.50 -23.60
CA ALA A 829 -11.78 -10.44 -22.19
C ALA A 829 -10.94 -9.19 -21.90
N ALA A 830 -10.00 -8.83 -22.78
CA ALA A 830 -9.22 -7.60 -22.68
C ALA A 830 -10.12 -6.35 -22.72
N ALA A 831 -11.11 -6.30 -23.61
CA ALA A 831 -12.08 -5.20 -23.65
C ALA A 831 -12.90 -5.10 -22.35
N VAL A 832 -13.35 -6.23 -21.79
CA VAL A 832 -14.02 -6.24 -20.47
C VAL A 832 -13.09 -5.73 -19.38
N ARG A 833 -11.81 -6.11 -19.38
CA ARG A 833 -10.82 -5.58 -18.42
C ARG A 833 -10.71 -4.06 -18.49
N ILE A 834 -10.64 -3.49 -19.69
CA ILE A 834 -10.63 -2.03 -19.92
C ILE A 834 -11.90 -1.39 -19.35
N MET A 835 -13.08 -1.97 -19.58
CA MET A 835 -14.35 -1.47 -19.03
C MET A 835 -14.33 -1.39 -17.50
N VAL A 836 -13.71 -2.38 -16.84
CA VAL A 836 -13.62 -2.44 -15.37
C VAL A 836 -12.61 -1.44 -14.82
N ASP A 837 -11.45 -1.34 -15.45
CA ASP A 837 -10.38 -0.47 -15.02
C ASP A 837 -10.70 1.02 -15.25
N GLU A 838 -11.51 1.35 -16.26
CA GLU A 838 -12.00 2.71 -16.57
C GLU A 838 -13.49 2.90 -16.27
N ARG A 839 -14.04 2.14 -15.32
CA ARG A 839 -15.49 2.12 -15.02
C ARG A 839 -16.11 3.46 -14.63
N GLU A 840 -15.30 4.42 -14.19
CA GLU A 840 -15.72 5.77 -13.83
C GLU A 840 -15.86 6.68 -15.06
N GLU A 841 -15.18 6.33 -16.17
CA GLU A 841 -15.11 7.14 -17.40
C GLU A 841 -15.95 6.55 -18.55
N ILE A 842 -16.45 5.32 -18.41
CA ILE A 842 -17.21 4.62 -19.45
C ILE A 842 -18.70 4.54 -19.07
N ASP A 843 -19.56 4.91 -20.00
CA ASP A 843 -21.00 4.93 -19.78
C ASP A 843 -21.61 3.53 -19.79
N GLY A 844 -22.47 3.25 -18.79
CA GLY A 844 -23.26 2.02 -18.76
C GLY A 844 -22.43 0.75 -18.55
N VAL A 845 -21.29 0.83 -17.87
CA VAL A 845 -20.38 -0.31 -17.61
C VAL A 845 -21.11 -1.50 -16.99
N LEU A 846 -21.99 -1.27 -15.99
CA LEU A 846 -22.76 -2.37 -15.38
C LEU A 846 -23.53 -3.19 -16.43
N SER A 847 -24.22 -2.52 -17.37
CA SER A 847 -24.97 -3.19 -18.44
C SER A 847 -24.06 -3.99 -19.39
N LEU A 848 -22.87 -3.44 -19.68
CA LEU A 848 -21.86 -4.14 -20.47
C LEU A 848 -21.33 -5.39 -19.75
N LEU A 849 -21.08 -5.30 -18.44
CA LEU A 849 -20.65 -6.44 -17.63
C LEU A 849 -21.73 -7.51 -17.51
N VAL A 850 -23.00 -7.12 -17.37
CA VAL A 850 -24.15 -8.05 -17.39
C VAL A 850 -24.24 -8.79 -18.74
N THR A 851 -23.87 -8.13 -19.83
CA THR A 851 -23.79 -8.76 -21.15
C THR A 851 -22.60 -9.73 -21.23
N ALA A 852 -21.42 -9.31 -20.79
CA ALA A 852 -20.20 -10.13 -20.77
C ALA A 852 -20.31 -11.35 -19.84
N ALA A 853 -21.11 -11.27 -18.78
CA ALA A 853 -21.44 -12.39 -17.90
C ALA A 853 -22.13 -13.56 -18.64
N LYS A 854 -22.74 -13.29 -19.81
CA LYS A 854 -23.40 -14.28 -20.66
C LYS A 854 -22.53 -14.75 -21.84
N ASP A 855 -21.28 -14.30 -21.93
CA ASP A 855 -20.37 -14.71 -23.00
C ASP A 855 -20.17 -16.22 -23.00
N SER A 856 -19.97 -16.83 -24.16
CA SER A 856 -19.76 -18.27 -24.29
C SER A 856 -18.43 -18.73 -23.71
N HIS A 857 -17.40 -17.86 -23.69
CA HIS A 857 -16.07 -18.20 -23.23
C HIS A 857 -15.89 -17.93 -21.72
N PRO A 858 -15.36 -18.89 -20.94
CA PRO A 858 -15.18 -18.74 -19.50
C PRO A 858 -14.28 -17.56 -19.10
N ARG A 859 -13.21 -17.27 -19.86
CA ARG A 859 -12.31 -16.14 -19.57
C ARG A 859 -13.01 -14.78 -19.57
N VAL A 860 -13.93 -14.56 -20.51
CA VAL A 860 -14.72 -13.32 -20.60
C VAL A 860 -15.65 -13.21 -19.39
N ARG A 861 -16.28 -14.34 -19.01
CA ARG A 861 -17.09 -14.45 -17.81
C ARG A 861 -16.26 -14.17 -16.54
N THR A 862 -15.02 -14.64 -16.45
CA THR A 862 -14.11 -14.33 -15.32
C THR A 862 -13.83 -12.83 -15.18
N GLU A 863 -13.49 -12.15 -16.28
CA GLU A 863 -13.31 -10.68 -16.27
C GLU A 863 -14.62 -9.95 -15.92
N ALA A 864 -15.77 -10.44 -16.38
CA ALA A 864 -17.07 -9.90 -16.00
C ALA A 864 -17.36 -10.05 -14.51
N ALA A 865 -17.11 -11.24 -13.92
CA ALA A 865 -17.28 -11.47 -12.49
C ALA A 865 -16.36 -10.57 -11.65
N ARG A 866 -15.09 -10.43 -12.07
CA ARG A 866 -14.15 -9.45 -11.48
C ARG A 866 -14.74 -8.05 -11.53
N GLY A 867 -15.28 -7.61 -12.67
CA GLY A 867 -15.89 -6.30 -12.83
C GLY A 867 -17.12 -6.06 -11.96
N LEU A 868 -18.03 -7.03 -11.93
CA LEU A 868 -19.27 -6.98 -11.15
C LEU A 868 -19.01 -6.85 -9.65
N SER A 869 -17.83 -7.28 -9.16
CA SER A 869 -17.44 -7.08 -7.77
C SER A 869 -17.37 -5.60 -7.34
N PHE A 870 -17.17 -4.65 -8.26
CA PHE A 870 -17.11 -3.22 -7.95
C PHE A 870 -18.49 -2.53 -7.88
N PHE A 871 -19.58 -3.26 -8.21
CA PHE A 871 -20.93 -2.71 -8.24
C PHE A 871 -21.76 -3.28 -7.09
N GLU A 872 -22.06 -2.43 -6.09
CA GLU A 872 -22.86 -2.77 -4.91
C GLU A 872 -24.37 -2.75 -5.20
N THR A 873 -24.82 -3.51 -6.21
CA THR A 873 -26.23 -3.51 -6.65
C THR A 873 -26.80 -4.92 -6.74
N ALA A 874 -28.11 -5.05 -6.50
CA ALA A 874 -28.82 -6.31 -6.66
C ALA A 874 -28.74 -6.86 -8.10
N GLU A 875 -28.63 -5.98 -9.11
CA GLU A 875 -28.44 -6.39 -10.49
C GLU A 875 -27.08 -7.07 -10.72
N ALA A 876 -25.99 -6.50 -10.18
CA ALA A 876 -24.68 -7.12 -10.27
C ALA A 876 -24.68 -8.51 -9.63
N MET A 877 -25.36 -8.66 -8.49
CA MET A 877 -25.45 -9.93 -7.78
C MET A 877 -26.27 -10.98 -8.56
N ARG A 878 -27.42 -10.60 -9.12
CA ARG A 878 -28.19 -11.49 -10.00
C ARG A 878 -27.39 -11.93 -11.22
N SER A 879 -26.60 -11.02 -11.79
CA SER A 879 -25.73 -11.33 -12.92
C SER A 879 -24.68 -12.39 -12.55
N LEU A 880 -23.98 -12.22 -11.42
CA LEU A 880 -23.02 -13.22 -10.90
C LEU A 880 -23.66 -14.60 -10.71
N LEU A 881 -24.85 -14.64 -10.10
CA LEU A 881 -25.57 -15.90 -9.87
C LEU A 881 -26.03 -16.55 -11.18
N SER A 882 -26.47 -15.76 -12.16
CA SER A 882 -26.90 -16.28 -13.47
C SER A 882 -25.77 -17.01 -14.22
N MET A 883 -24.51 -16.62 -14.00
CA MET A 883 -23.35 -17.25 -14.64
C MET A 883 -23.19 -18.72 -14.26
N THR A 884 -23.69 -19.12 -13.08
CA THR A 884 -23.62 -20.49 -12.59
C THR A 884 -24.47 -21.47 -13.43
N GLY A 885 -25.46 -20.95 -14.18
CA GLY A 885 -26.24 -21.74 -15.14
C GLY A 885 -25.47 -22.10 -16.43
N SER A 886 -24.29 -21.51 -16.64
CA SER A 886 -23.40 -21.86 -17.76
C SER A 886 -22.32 -22.85 -17.30
N PRO A 887 -21.75 -23.67 -18.20
CA PRO A 887 -20.54 -24.43 -17.89
C PRO A 887 -19.46 -23.48 -17.37
N ALA A 888 -18.80 -23.81 -16.27
CA ALA A 888 -17.68 -23.00 -15.79
C ALA A 888 -16.65 -23.90 -15.12
N ASP A 889 -15.42 -23.43 -15.13
CA ASP A 889 -14.28 -24.05 -14.48
C ASP A 889 -14.03 -23.43 -13.10
N TYR A 890 -12.97 -23.91 -12.45
CA TYR A 890 -12.50 -23.42 -11.18
C TYR A 890 -12.32 -21.89 -11.15
N TRP A 891 -11.80 -21.29 -12.21
CA TRP A 891 -11.43 -19.86 -12.24
C TRP A 891 -12.65 -18.96 -12.24
N VAL A 892 -13.68 -19.33 -13.01
CA VAL A 892 -14.95 -18.60 -13.02
C VAL A 892 -15.62 -18.71 -11.66
N ASP A 893 -15.71 -19.92 -11.08
CA ASP A 893 -16.36 -20.13 -9.78
C ASP A 893 -15.64 -19.42 -8.63
N TYR A 894 -14.31 -19.50 -8.60
CA TYR A 894 -13.51 -18.76 -7.63
C TYR A 894 -13.77 -17.25 -7.74
N THR A 895 -13.84 -16.71 -8.96
CA THR A 895 -14.06 -15.28 -9.16
C THR A 895 -15.48 -14.86 -8.80
N ILE A 896 -16.49 -15.68 -9.10
CA ILE A 896 -17.88 -15.47 -8.66
C ILE A 896 -17.95 -15.46 -7.13
N ALA A 897 -17.36 -16.45 -6.46
CA ALA A 897 -17.37 -16.54 -5.00
C ALA A 897 -16.75 -15.30 -4.34
N ASN A 898 -15.62 -14.82 -4.87
CA ASN A 898 -14.97 -13.63 -4.33
C ASN A 898 -15.71 -12.33 -4.68
N ALA A 899 -16.36 -12.24 -5.84
CA ALA A 899 -17.21 -11.10 -6.19
C ALA A 899 -18.48 -11.03 -5.32
N LEU A 900 -19.05 -12.20 -4.97
CA LEU A 900 -20.15 -12.31 -4.01
C LEU A 900 -19.68 -11.94 -2.60
N GLY A 901 -18.52 -12.42 -2.16
CA GLY A 901 -17.93 -12.08 -0.86
C GLY A 901 -17.66 -10.57 -0.70
N ALA A 902 -17.18 -9.90 -1.76
CA ALA A 902 -16.93 -8.46 -1.74
C ALA A 902 -18.19 -7.58 -1.63
N ASN A 903 -19.36 -8.17 -1.88
CA ASN A 903 -20.66 -7.52 -1.85
C ASN A 903 -21.65 -8.28 -0.96
N GLU A 904 -21.16 -9.06 0.02
CA GLU A 904 -21.97 -9.93 0.88
C GLU A 904 -23.14 -9.15 1.52
N GLN A 905 -22.89 -7.92 1.98
CA GLN A 905 -23.90 -7.05 2.61
C GLN A 905 -25.10 -6.74 1.71
N ILE A 906 -24.97 -6.84 0.38
CA ILE A 906 -26.02 -6.48 -0.57
C ILE A 906 -27.05 -7.60 -0.75
N TRP A 907 -26.64 -8.86 -0.64
CA TRP A 907 -27.48 -10.01 -0.99
C TRP A 907 -27.72 -10.99 0.17
N ARG A 908 -26.86 -11.01 1.20
CA ARG A 908 -26.94 -12.00 2.29
C ARG A 908 -28.31 -12.05 2.95
N GLY A 909 -28.87 -10.90 3.31
CA GLY A 909 -30.16 -10.84 4.02
C GLY A 909 -31.30 -11.46 3.21
N ASP A 910 -31.32 -11.20 1.91
CA ASP A 910 -32.30 -11.80 1.00
C ASP A 910 -32.05 -13.32 0.82
N PHE A 911 -30.80 -13.78 0.77
CA PHE A 911 -30.49 -15.20 0.69
C PHE A 911 -30.95 -15.96 1.95
N ILE A 912 -30.60 -15.44 3.13
CA ILE A 912 -30.98 -16.03 4.42
C ILE A 912 -32.51 -16.08 4.56
N ALA A 913 -33.21 -15.05 4.10
CA ALA A 913 -34.66 -14.98 4.12
C ALA A 913 -35.34 -15.88 3.06
N GLY A 914 -34.57 -16.53 2.17
CA GLY A 914 -35.09 -17.34 1.06
C GLY A 914 -35.70 -16.51 -0.08
N LYS A 915 -35.36 -15.21 -0.18
CA LYS A 915 -35.90 -14.26 -1.15
C LYS A 915 -35.14 -14.23 -2.48
N ILE A 916 -33.90 -14.71 -2.53
CA ILE A 916 -33.15 -14.80 -3.79
C ILE A 916 -33.67 -16.03 -4.55
N PRO A 917 -34.48 -15.84 -5.63
CA PRO A 917 -35.06 -16.95 -6.36
C PRO A 917 -34.02 -17.58 -7.29
N GLU A 918 -34.20 -18.85 -7.64
CA GLU A 918 -33.61 -19.49 -8.83
C GLU A 918 -32.08 -19.69 -8.84
N ALA A 919 -31.46 -19.90 -7.69
CA ALA A 919 -30.10 -20.44 -7.62
C ALA A 919 -30.16 -21.97 -7.83
N GLY A 920 -29.80 -22.47 -9.03
CA GLY A 920 -29.54 -23.91 -9.21
C GLY A 920 -28.51 -24.43 -8.19
N ASP A 921 -28.41 -25.75 -8.01
CA ASP A 921 -27.58 -26.38 -6.96
C ASP A 921 -26.16 -25.78 -6.85
N ARG A 922 -25.55 -25.43 -7.99
CA ARG A 922 -24.24 -24.77 -8.06
C ARG A 922 -24.21 -23.36 -7.46
N ALA A 923 -25.17 -22.49 -7.79
CA ALA A 923 -25.26 -21.17 -7.18
C ALA A 923 -25.49 -21.26 -5.67
N THR A 924 -26.37 -22.18 -5.24
CA THR A 924 -26.60 -22.43 -3.82
C THR A 924 -25.33 -22.91 -3.12
N SER A 925 -24.54 -23.77 -3.76
CA SER A 925 -23.25 -24.24 -3.24
C SER A 925 -22.24 -23.10 -3.10
N ILE A 926 -22.08 -22.24 -4.12
CA ILE A 926 -21.13 -21.11 -4.07
C ILE A 926 -21.53 -20.11 -3.00
N VAL A 927 -22.81 -19.72 -2.94
CA VAL A 927 -23.29 -18.79 -1.92
C VAL A 927 -23.10 -19.36 -0.52
N THR A 928 -23.41 -20.65 -0.35
CA THR A 928 -23.19 -21.36 0.91
C THR A 928 -21.70 -21.37 1.27
N GLN A 929 -20.80 -21.64 0.31
CA GLN A 929 -19.35 -21.56 0.51
C GLN A 929 -18.91 -20.17 1.00
N VAL A 930 -19.44 -19.10 0.41
CA VAL A 930 -19.13 -17.72 0.83
C VAL A 930 -19.58 -17.47 2.26
N LEU A 931 -20.82 -17.81 2.61
CA LEU A 931 -21.38 -17.60 3.96
C LEU A 931 -20.78 -18.53 5.02
N SER A 932 -20.21 -19.68 4.60
CA SER A 932 -19.58 -20.68 5.45
C SER A 932 -18.04 -20.64 5.40
N ALA A 933 -17.47 -19.57 4.85
CA ALA A 933 -16.02 -19.44 4.66
C ALA A 933 -15.21 -19.51 5.98
N SER A 934 -15.86 -19.32 7.13
CA SER A 934 -15.30 -19.61 8.44
C SER A 934 -16.03 -20.77 9.13
N GLN A 935 -15.31 -21.51 9.98
CA GLN A 935 -15.89 -22.62 10.76
C GLN A 935 -17.11 -22.17 11.60
N ALA A 936 -17.03 -20.97 12.18
CA ALA A 936 -18.14 -20.38 12.95
C ALA A 936 -19.34 -20.03 12.05
N GLY A 937 -19.09 -19.44 10.88
CA GLY A 937 -20.14 -19.13 9.91
C GLY A 937 -20.83 -20.38 9.38
N ALA A 938 -20.06 -21.44 9.09
CA ALA A 938 -20.58 -22.74 8.66
C ALA A 938 -21.51 -23.37 9.71
N ALA A 939 -21.15 -23.27 10.98
CA ALA A 939 -21.96 -23.79 12.08
C ALA A 939 -23.22 -22.96 12.34
N ALA A 940 -23.13 -21.63 12.20
CA ALA A 940 -24.24 -20.72 12.49
C ALA A 940 -25.31 -20.68 11.38
N LEU A 941 -24.89 -20.81 10.11
CA LEU A 941 -25.74 -20.60 8.94
C LEU A 941 -27.04 -21.43 8.94
N PRO A 942 -27.04 -22.76 9.19
CA PRO A 942 -28.27 -23.55 9.18
C PRO A 942 -29.30 -23.08 10.22
N HIS A 943 -28.82 -22.61 11.37
CA HIS A 943 -29.68 -22.13 12.45
C HIS A 943 -30.25 -20.74 12.14
N LEU A 944 -29.45 -19.85 11.56
CA LEU A 944 -29.93 -18.54 11.12
C LEU A 944 -30.97 -18.67 9.99
N GLN A 945 -30.77 -19.57 9.04
CA GLN A 945 -31.78 -19.87 8.00
C GLN A 945 -33.09 -20.37 8.59
N ALA A 946 -33.04 -21.27 9.58
CA ALA A 946 -34.24 -21.76 10.27
C ALA A 946 -34.99 -20.63 11.01
N LEU A 947 -34.27 -19.66 11.56
CA LEU A 947 -34.84 -18.58 12.37
C LEU A 947 -35.33 -17.37 11.56
N LEU A 948 -34.70 -17.08 10.43
CA LEU A 948 -34.95 -15.88 9.62
C LEU A 948 -35.68 -16.16 8.30
N SER A 949 -36.08 -17.41 8.06
CA SER A 949 -36.88 -17.83 6.92
C SER A 949 -38.21 -17.08 6.84
N GLN A 950 -38.62 -16.67 5.63
CA GLN A 950 -39.95 -16.08 5.38
C GLN A 950 -41.11 -17.01 5.77
N GLN A 951 -40.92 -18.33 5.66
CA GLN A 951 -41.87 -19.31 6.16
C GLN A 951 -41.47 -19.69 7.59
N PRO A 952 -42.26 -19.34 8.62
CA PRO A 952 -41.92 -19.63 10.00
C PRO A 952 -41.78 -21.15 10.20
N LYS A 953 -40.64 -21.57 10.73
CA LYS A 953 -40.43 -22.96 11.14
C LYS A 953 -41.23 -23.28 12.42
N PRO A 954 -41.58 -24.55 12.67
CA PRO A 954 -42.19 -24.97 13.92
C PRO A 954 -41.40 -24.47 15.14
N GLU A 955 -42.10 -24.16 16.24
CA GLU A 955 -41.50 -23.58 17.44
C GLU A 955 -40.37 -24.46 18.03
N GLU A 956 -40.51 -25.78 17.96
CA GLU A 956 -39.48 -26.74 18.37
C GLU A 956 -38.18 -26.59 17.57
N GLU A 957 -38.29 -26.46 16.24
CA GLU A 957 -37.14 -26.27 15.34
C GLU A 957 -36.47 -24.91 15.58
N ARG A 958 -37.27 -23.86 15.81
CA ARG A 958 -36.76 -22.53 16.18
C ARG A 958 -36.03 -22.57 17.53
N ASN A 959 -36.60 -23.22 18.55
CA ASN A 959 -35.97 -23.34 19.87
C ASN A 959 -34.65 -24.12 19.81
N LYS A 960 -34.61 -25.20 19.03
CA LYS A 960 -33.37 -25.95 18.77
C LYS A 960 -32.32 -25.09 18.07
N ALA A 961 -32.72 -24.32 17.06
CA ALA A 961 -31.82 -23.41 16.34
C ALA A 961 -31.26 -22.30 17.26
N MET A 962 -32.10 -21.67 18.09
CA MET A 962 -31.65 -20.67 19.07
C MET A 962 -30.68 -21.26 20.11
N THR A 963 -30.96 -22.47 20.59
CA THR A 963 -30.09 -23.18 21.54
C THR A 963 -28.74 -23.46 20.90
N SER A 964 -28.73 -23.98 19.67
CA SER A 964 -27.50 -24.32 18.96
C SER A 964 -26.66 -23.07 18.68
N LEU A 965 -27.26 -21.94 18.28
CA LEU A 965 -26.55 -20.66 18.15
C LEU A 965 -25.97 -20.17 19.47
N ALA A 966 -26.70 -20.34 20.58
CA ALA A 966 -26.25 -19.94 21.90
C ALA A 966 -25.03 -20.75 22.39
N GLU A 967 -24.84 -21.96 21.89
CA GLU A 967 -23.70 -22.84 22.23
C GLU A 967 -22.44 -22.58 21.38
N LEU A 968 -22.56 -21.90 20.24
CA LEU A 968 -21.42 -21.52 19.41
C LEU A 968 -20.59 -20.43 20.09
N THR A 969 -19.26 -20.49 19.90
CA THR A 969 -18.30 -19.52 20.47
C THR A 969 -17.71 -18.65 19.38
N GLY A 970 -17.63 -17.34 19.63
CA GLY A 970 -17.09 -16.34 18.70
C GLY A 970 -15.82 -15.66 19.20
N ASP A 971 -15.46 -14.55 18.57
CA ASP A 971 -14.38 -13.64 18.96
C ASP A 971 -14.93 -12.33 19.51
N VAL A 972 -14.59 -12.02 20.76
CA VAL A 972 -15.05 -10.82 21.48
C VAL A 972 -14.61 -9.52 20.81
N ASN A 973 -13.40 -9.47 20.22
CA ASN A 973 -12.87 -8.25 19.61
C ASN A 973 -13.56 -7.95 18.29
N ARG A 974 -13.71 -8.96 17.42
CA ARG A 974 -14.52 -8.81 16.20
C ARG A 974 -15.96 -8.47 16.55
N GLY A 975 -16.53 -9.13 17.56
CA GLY A 975 -17.88 -8.85 18.04
C GLY A 975 -18.10 -7.41 18.47
N ARG A 976 -17.08 -6.78 19.08
CA ARG A 976 -17.10 -5.35 19.41
C ARG A 976 -17.18 -4.49 18.16
N GLU A 977 -16.39 -4.77 17.13
CA GLU A 977 -16.44 -4.04 15.86
C GLU A 977 -17.82 -4.15 15.20
N ILE A 978 -18.43 -5.34 15.24
CA ILE A 978 -19.79 -5.57 14.75
C ILE A 978 -20.82 -4.81 15.57
N PHE A 979 -20.70 -4.80 16.90
CA PHE A 979 -21.55 -4.00 17.77
C PHE A 979 -21.41 -2.51 17.44
N THR A 980 -20.19 -2.02 17.25
CA THR A 980 -19.93 -0.64 16.86
C THR A 980 -20.61 -0.28 15.54
N ARG A 981 -20.53 -1.17 14.54
CA ARG A 981 -21.13 -0.95 13.22
C ARG A 981 -22.65 -1.03 13.19
N ASN A 982 -23.26 -1.93 13.97
CA ASN A 982 -24.69 -2.28 13.80
C ASN A 982 -25.58 -1.88 14.98
N CYS A 983 -25.03 -1.72 16.19
CA CYS A 983 -25.83 -1.58 17.40
C CYS A 983 -25.69 -0.21 18.07
N THR A 984 -24.60 0.53 17.84
CA THR A 984 -24.34 1.81 18.54
C THR A 984 -25.28 2.96 18.18
N ALA A 985 -25.98 2.85 17.04
CA ALA A 985 -27.03 3.79 16.65
C ALA A 985 -28.14 3.89 17.72
N CYS A 986 -28.38 2.79 18.45
CA CYS A 986 -29.42 2.71 19.48
C CYS A 986 -28.88 2.37 20.87
N HIS A 987 -27.81 1.57 20.96
CA HIS A 987 -27.33 1.01 22.22
C HIS A 987 -25.96 1.55 22.63
N LYS A 988 -25.75 1.67 23.94
CA LYS A 988 -24.46 1.96 24.57
C LYS A 988 -24.01 0.76 25.39
N VAL A 989 -22.70 0.59 25.58
CA VAL A 989 -22.14 -0.35 26.58
C VAL A 989 -21.38 0.46 27.62
N GLY A 990 -21.92 0.53 28.83
CA GLY A 990 -21.32 1.26 29.94
C GLY A 990 -21.28 2.76 29.64
N ASN A 991 -20.10 3.36 29.79
CA ASN A 991 -19.84 4.76 29.47
C ASN A 991 -19.14 4.96 28.10
N GLY A 992 -19.03 3.91 27.28
CA GLY A 992 -18.39 3.95 25.96
C GLY A 992 -19.25 4.58 24.85
N ASP A 993 -18.87 4.38 23.60
CA ASP A 993 -19.56 4.94 22.44
C ASP A 993 -20.97 4.33 22.23
N GLY A 994 -21.88 5.12 21.65
CA GLY A 994 -23.27 4.73 21.35
C GLY A 994 -24.32 5.66 21.93
N ARG A 995 -25.61 5.38 21.64
CA ARG A 995 -26.76 6.16 22.13
C ARG A 995 -27.57 5.39 23.17
N GLU A 996 -28.43 6.08 23.90
CA GLU A 996 -29.34 5.49 24.90
C GLU A 996 -30.80 5.50 24.43
N PHE A 997 -31.02 5.28 23.13
CA PHE A 997 -32.37 5.09 22.57
C PHE A 997 -32.90 3.69 22.93
N GLY A 998 -32.03 2.68 22.84
CA GLY A 998 -32.23 1.34 23.39
C GLY A 998 -31.62 1.19 24.80
N PRO A 999 -31.84 0.04 25.45
CA PRO A 999 -31.24 -0.24 26.75
C PRO A 999 -29.70 -0.24 26.70
N ASN A 1000 -29.07 0.33 27.73
CA ASN A 1000 -27.62 0.21 27.94
C ASN A 1000 -27.26 -1.25 28.22
N LEU A 1001 -26.38 -1.81 27.39
CA LEU A 1001 -26.05 -3.24 27.40
C LEU A 1001 -24.89 -3.58 28.36
N ALA A 1002 -24.38 -2.62 29.15
CA ALA A 1002 -23.50 -2.94 30.28
C ALA A 1002 -24.19 -3.92 31.24
N GLY A 1003 -23.51 -5.03 31.54
CA GLY A 1003 -24.01 -6.07 32.42
C GLY A 1003 -25.08 -6.95 31.79
N VAL A 1004 -25.31 -6.89 30.46
CA VAL A 1004 -26.36 -7.68 29.80
C VAL A 1004 -26.19 -9.19 30.04
N ALA A 1005 -24.94 -9.67 30.13
CA ALA A 1005 -24.64 -11.07 30.42
C ALA A 1005 -25.11 -11.54 31.81
N LYS A 1006 -25.31 -10.62 32.77
CA LYS A 1006 -25.90 -10.93 34.08
C LYS A 1006 -27.43 -10.97 34.05
N ARG A 1007 -28.04 -10.24 33.11
CA ARG A 1007 -29.49 -10.06 33.01
C ARG A 1007 -30.15 -11.06 32.06
N MET A 1008 -29.41 -11.52 31.05
CA MET A 1008 -29.89 -12.40 29.99
C MET A 1008 -28.87 -13.50 29.73
N ASN A 1009 -29.34 -14.75 29.66
CA ASN A 1009 -28.50 -15.84 29.17
C ASN A 1009 -28.33 -15.73 27.63
N ARG A 1010 -27.36 -16.46 27.07
CA ARG A 1010 -27.03 -16.40 25.63
C ARG A 1010 -28.24 -16.67 24.73
N MET A 1011 -29.09 -17.63 25.08
CA MET A 1011 -30.31 -17.93 24.33
C MET A 1011 -31.28 -16.75 24.29
N LYS A 1012 -31.44 -16.03 25.41
CA LYS A 1012 -32.29 -14.85 25.46
C LYS A 1012 -31.72 -13.69 24.65
N ILE A 1013 -30.39 -13.52 24.64
CA ILE A 1013 -29.70 -12.54 23.77
C ILE A 1013 -29.97 -12.87 22.29
N VAL A 1014 -29.83 -14.14 21.89
CA VAL A 1014 -30.17 -14.58 20.52
C VAL A 1014 -31.61 -14.24 20.16
N GLN A 1015 -32.57 -14.55 21.05
CA GLN A 1015 -33.98 -14.24 20.83
C GLN A 1015 -34.20 -12.73 20.65
N SER A 1016 -33.61 -11.88 21.51
CA SER A 1016 -33.78 -10.43 21.43
C SER A 1016 -33.22 -9.81 20.15
N VAL A 1017 -32.18 -10.40 19.54
CA VAL A 1017 -31.61 -9.91 18.28
C VAL A 1017 -32.38 -10.44 17.06
N ILE A 1018 -32.83 -11.69 17.11
CA ILE A 1018 -33.57 -12.36 16.01
C ILE A 1018 -35.03 -11.89 15.95
N ASP A 1019 -35.67 -11.75 17.11
CA ASP A 1019 -37.09 -11.44 17.27
C ASP A 1019 -37.26 -10.35 18.35
N PRO A 1020 -37.01 -9.08 18.00
CA PRO A 1020 -37.10 -7.97 18.95
C PRO A 1020 -38.53 -7.71 19.44
N ASN A 1021 -39.54 -8.33 18.82
CA ASN A 1021 -40.95 -8.21 19.20
C ASN A 1021 -41.42 -9.30 20.16
N ALA A 1022 -40.60 -10.32 20.42
CA ALA A 1022 -40.92 -11.38 21.38
C ALA A 1022 -41.19 -10.85 22.80
N GLU A 1023 -40.49 -9.79 23.20
CA GLU A 1023 -40.67 -9.13 24.50
C GLU A 1023 -40.30 -7.64 24.43
N VAL A 1024 -41.29 -6.76 24.54
CA VAL A 1024 -41.09 -5.30 24.38
C VAL A 1024 -41.52 -4.56 25.64
N ALA A 1025 -40.55 -3.97 26.35
CA ALA A 1025 -40.83 -3.06 27.44
C ALA A 1025 -41.55 -1.80 26.92
N GLU A 1026 -42.52 -1.29 27.69
CA GLU A 1026 -43.40 -0.20 27.26
C GLU A 1026 -42.65 1.04 26.76
N LYS A 1027 -41.54 1.41 27.41
CA LYS A 1027 -40.70 2.56 27.03
C LYS A 1027 -39.92 2.40 25.71
N TYR A 1028 -39.84 1.18 25.15
CA TYR A 1028 -39.16 0.92 23.88
C TYR A 1028 -40.12 0.57 22.73
N ARG A 1029 -41.43 0.68 22.96
CA ARG A 1029 -42.44 0.50 21.90
C ARG A 1029 -42.35 1.61 20.87
N SER A 1030 -42.49 1.24 19.60
CA SER A 1030 -42.59 2.22 18.52
C SER A 1030 -43.85 3.07 18.68
N THR A 1031 -43.81 4.33 18.25
CA THR A 1031 -44.94 5.23 18.16
C THR A 1031 -45.19 5.54 16.68
N LEU A 1032 -46.42 5.35 16.21
CA LEU A 1032 -46.87 5.85 14.93
C LEU A 1032 -47.50 7.22 15.11
N ILE A 1033 -46.93 8.23 14.46
CA ILE A 1033 -47.48 9.57 14.33
C ILE A 1033 -48.04 9.70 12.92
N VAL A 1034 -49.30 10.10 12.79
CA VAL A 1034 -49.89 10.54 11.52
C VAL A 1034 -49.97 12.06 11.61
N THR A 1035 -49.32 12.75 10.68
CA THR A 1035 -49.36 14.21 10.63
C THR A 1035 -50.71 14.71 10.11
N THR A 1036 -51.03 15.98 10.31
CA THR A 1036 -52.23 16.65 9.74
C THR A 1036 -52.25 16.66 8.21
N GLU A 1037 -51.13 16.34 7.57
CA GLU A 1037 -51.01 16.13 6.11
C GLU A 1037 -51.22 14.66 5.69
N GLY A 1038 -51.55 13.78 6.64
CA GLY A 1038 -51.76 12.35 6.40
C GLY A 1038 -50.47 11.53 6.27
N LEU A 1039 -49.30 12.07 6.63
CA LEU A 1039 -48.03 11.37 6.50
C LEU A 1039 -47.75 10.50 7.75
N PRO A 1040 -47.55 9.17 7.59
CA PRO A 1040 -47.20 8.30 8.69
C PRO A 1040 -45.69 8.34 9.00
N VAL A 1041 -45.34 8.54 10.27
CA VAL A 1041 -43.98 8.47 10.80
C VAL A 1041 -43.97 7.47 11.96
N SER A 1042 -43.23 6.37 11.83
CA SER A 1042 -43.11 5.34 12.87
C SER A 1042 -41.69 5.31 13.43
N GLY A 1043 -41.56 5.29 14.76
CA GLY A 1043 -40.26 5.25 15.43
C GLY A 1043 -40.33 5.42 16.94
N LEU A 1044 -39.18 5.47 17.61
CA LEU A 1044 -39.10 5.69 19.05
C LEU A 1044 -39.18 7.19 19.36
N VAL A 1045 -40.03 7.59 20.30
CA VAL A 1045 -39.98 8.97 20.83
C VAL A 1045 -38.76 9.09 21.74
N VAL A 1046 -37.76 9.87 21.31
CA VAL A 1046 -36.46 10.03 21.99
C VAL A 1046 -36.38 11.29 22.84
N ALA A 1047 -37.18 12.30 22.51
CA ALA A 1047 -37.38 13.50 23.32
C ALA A 1047 -38.77 14.10 23.06
N GLU A 1048 -39.30 14.82 24.02
CA GLU A 1048 -40.59 15.52 23.90
C GLU A 1048 -40.54 16.81 24.72
N THR A 1049 -40.94 17.93 24.11
CA THR A 1049 -41.11 19.23 24.77
C THR A 1049 -42.59 19.61 24.80
N ASP A 1050 -42.92 20.79 25.32
CA ASP A 1050 -44.31 21.29 25.31
C ASP A 1050 -44.85 21.53 23.89
N THR A 1051 -43.97 21.76 22.91
CA THR A 1051 -44.34 22.14 21.53
C THR A 1051 -43.99 21.10 20.48
N GLU A 1052 -43.04 20.19 20.75
CA GLU A 1052 -42.49 19.27 19.75
C GLU A 1052 -42.34 17.84 20.30
N VAL A 1053 -42.44 16.85 19.41
CA VAL A 1053 -42.08 15.45 19.66
C VAL A 1053 -40.92 15.09 18.73
N GLU A 1054 -39.85 14.53 19.27
CA GLU A 1054 -38.71 14.03 18.49
C GLU A 1054 -38.77 12.51 18.37
N ILE A 1055 -38.89 12.01 17.13
CA ILE A 1055 -39.05 10.59 16.81
C ILE A 1055 -37.85 10.05 16.04
N PHE A 1056 -37.30 8.92 16.46
CA PHE A 1056 -36.18 8.23 15.82
C PHE A 1056 -36.66 7.00 15.05
N ASP A 1057 -36.50 7.02 13.74
CA ASP A 1057 -36.99 6.00 12.80
C ASP A 1057 -35.95 4.89 12.48
N GLY A 1058 -34.86 4.82 13.25
CA GLY A 1058 -33.74 3.93 12.96
C GLY A 1058 -32.65 4.54 12.08
N LYS A 1059 -32.86 5.74 11.52
CA LYS A 1059 -31.84 6.49 10.76
C LYS A 1059 -31.44 7.78 11.48
N ALA A 1060 -32.39 8.69 11.68
CA ALA A 1060 -32.14 9.98 12.30
C ALA A 1060 -33.35 10.48 13.10
N PRO A 1061 -33.15 11.24 14.19
CA PRO A 1061 -34.24 11.89 14.90
C PRO A 1061 -34.93 12.94 14.01
N ARG A 1062 -36.26 12.95 14.02
CA ARG A 1062 -37.10 13.95 13.34
C ARG A 1062 -37.94 14.67 14.37
N LYS A 1063 -37.97 15.99 14.31
CA LYS A 1063 -38.84 16.81 15.15
C LYS A 1063 -40.16 17.04 14.44
N ILE A 1064 -41.26 16.82 15.15
CA ILE A 1064 -42.63 17.03 14.68
C ILE A 1064 -43.31 17.96 15.66
N ALA A 1065 -43.80 19.10 15.20
CA ALA A 1065 -44.56 20.01 16.05
C ALA A 1065 -45.85 19.33 16.48
N LYS A 1066 -46.24 19.47 17.76
CA LYS A 1066 -47.47 18.86 18.28
C LYS A 1066 -48.73 19.38 17.58
N SER A 1067 -48.69 20.60 17.04
CA SER A 1067 -49.74 21.17 16.19
C SER A 1067 -49.97 20.38 14.90
N ASP A 1068 -48.96 19.64 14.45
CA ASP A 1068 -48.95 18.95 13.17
C ASP A 1068 -49.25 17.45 13.35
N ILE A 1069 -49.58 17.01 14.57
CA ILE A 1069 -49.93 15.62 14.89
C ILE A 1069 -51.44 15.46 14.87
N GLU A 1070 -51.96 14.73 13.88
CA GLU A 1070 -53.38 14.35 13.84
C GLU A 1070 -53.64 13.13 14.73
N GLN A 1071 -52.76 12.13 14.68
CA GLN A 1071 -52.91 10.89 15.45
C GLN A 1071 -51.56 10.42 16.01
N ARG A 1072 -51.56 9.95 17.26
CA ARG A 1072 -50.41 9.29 17.90
C ARG A 1072 -50.85 7.94 18.45
N ILE A 1073 -50.20 6.87 18.02
CA ILE A 1073 -50.51 5.48 18.40
C ILE A 1073 -49.24 4.81 18.92
N ILE A 1074 -49.24 4.40 20.18
CA ILE A 1074 -48.18 3.52 20.70
C ILE A 1074 -48.43 2.12 20.15
N GLN A 1075 -47.47 1.61 19.38
CA GLN A 1075 -47.53 0.31 18.75
C GLN A 1075 -47.20 -0.81 19.75
N LYS A 1076 -47.57 -2.05 19.42
CA LYS A 1076 -47.14 -3.23 20.22
C LYS A 1076 -45.70 -3.64 19.88
N GLN A 1077 -45.23 -3.21 18.71
CA GLN A 1077 -43.92 -3.50 18.16
C GLN A 1077 -42.83 -2.70 18.86
N SER A 1078 -41.64 -3.31 18.95
CA SER A 1078 -40.39 -2.71 19.35
C SER A 1078 -39.97 -1.62 18.38
N SER A 1079 -39.26 -0.63 18.90
CA SER A 1079 -38.50 0.34 18.11
C SER A 1079 -37.22 -0.24 17.53
N MET A 1080 -36.74 -1.40 18.04
CA MET A 1080 -35.65 -2.14 17.40
C MET A 1080 -36.19 -2.77 16.09
N PRO A 1081 -35.56 -2.49 14.93
CA PRO A 1081 -36.04 -2.99 13.65
C PRO A 1081 -36.07 -4.52 13.57
N GLU A 1082 -37.15 -5.07 13.01
CA GLU A 1082 -37.19 -6.47 12.61
C GLU A 1082 -36.12 -6.75 11.55
N GLY A 1083 -35.54 -7.95 11.57
CA GLY A 1083 -34.53 -8.35 10.59
C GLY A 1083 -33.14 -7.78 10.83
N ALA A 1084 -32.87 -7.14 11.98
CA ALA A 1084 -31.52 -6.67 12.34
C ALA A 1084 -30.45 -7.77 12.25
N ALA A 1085 -30.79 -9.02 12.56
CA ALA A 1085 -29.86 -10.15 12.42
C ALA A 1085 -29.46 -10.44 10.96
N THR A 1086 -30.27 -10.04 9.96
CA THR A 1086 -29.94 -10.25 8.54
C THR A 1086 -28.84 -9.32 8.03
N THR A 1087 -28.56 -8.23 8.76
CA THR A 1087 -27.52 -7.27 8.42
C THR A 1087 -26.13 -7.68 8.93
N VAL A 1088 -26.01 -8.84 9.59
CA VAL A 1088 -24.78 -9.37 10.17
C VAL A 1088 -24.43 -10.72 9.52
N ALA A 1089 -23.15 -10.98 9.21
CA ALA A 1089 -22.73 -12.28 8.65
C ALA A 1089 -22.94 -13.42 9.65
N PRO A 1090 -23.10 -14.69 9.22
CA PRO A 1090 -23.28 -15.80 10.15
C PRO A 1090 -22.16 -15.91 11.20
N SER A 1091 -20.90 -15.69 10.80
CA SER A 1091 -19.76 -15.65 11.73
C SER A 1091 -19.78 -14.41 12.62
N GLU A 1092 -20.06 -13.24 12.04
CA GLU A 1092 -20.17 -11.98 12.76
C GLU A 1092 -21.30 -12.02 13.82
N PHE A 1093 -22.38 -12.78 13.59
CA PHE A 1093 -23.47 -12.95 14.54
C PHE A 1093 -22.99 -13.69 15.79
N ILE A 1094 -22.14 -14.72 15.61
CA ILE A 1094 -21.53 -15.44 16.72
C ILE A 1094 -20.50 -14.57 17.44
N ASP A 1095 -19.69 -13.81 16.70
CA ASP A 1095 -18.75 -12.84 17.30
C ASP A 1095 -19.50 -11.77 18.12
N LEU A 1096 -20.61 -11.21 17.59
CA LEU A 1096 -21.49 -10.27 18.28
C LEU A 1096 -22.08 -10.88 19.56
N LEU A 1097 -22.58 -12.11 19.47
CA LEU A 1097 -23.11 -12.84 20.62
C LEU A 1097 -22.03 -13.02 21.69
N GLU A 1098 -20.80 -13.37 21.30
CA GLU A 1098 -19.68 -13.54 22.21
C GLU A 1098 -19.32 -12.22 22.91
N TYR A 1099 -19.26 -11.11 22.17
CA TYR A 1099 -19.04 -9.79 22.74
C TYR A 1099 -20.12 -9.40 23.76
N LEU A 1100 -21.40 -9.59 23.42
CA LEU A 1100 -22.51 -9.27 24.32
C LEU A 1100 -22.51 -10.16 25.57
N ALA A 1101 -22.18 -11.45 25.41
CA ALA A 1101 -22.04 -12.39 26.52
C ALA A 1101 -20.82 -12.10 27.42
N ALA A 1102 -19.82 -11.37 26.93
CA ALA A 1102 -18.68 -10.92 27.72
C ALA A 1102 -18.98 -9.66 28.57
N GLN A 1103 -20.07 -8.94 28.32
CA GLN A 1103 -20.41 -7.68 29.00
C GLN A 1103 -20.98 -7.91 30.41
N ASN A 1104 -20.08 -8.14 31.37
CA ASN A 1104 -20.42 -8.44 32.77
C ASN A 1104 -20.35 -7.22 33.72
N GLN A 1105 -19.79 -6.10 33.26
CA GLN A 1105 -19.61 -4.89 34.06
C GLN A 1105 -20.87 -4.01 33.99
N GLU A 1106 -21.37 -3.56 35.14
CA GLU A 1106 -22.49 -2.61 35.21
C GLU A 1106 -22.01 -1.17 34.90
N VAL A 1107 -22.96 -0.30 34.58
CA VAL A 1107 -22.66 1.13 34.36
C VAL A 1107 -22.06 1.70 35.64
N ALA A 1108 -20.81 2.15 35.59
CA ALA A 1108 -20.22 2.87 36.72
C ALA A 1108 -21.03 4.17 36.96
N PRO A 1109 -21.38 4.49 38.22
CA PRO A 1109 -22.17 5.70 38.51
C PRO A 1109 -21.48 6.93 37.92
N SER A 1110 -22.24 7.75 37.21
CA SER A 1110 -21.74 9.02 36.67
C SER A 1110 -21.21 9.88 37.82
N LYS A 1111 -19.94 10.30 37.72
CA LYS A 1111 -19.41 11.36 38.59
C LYS A 1111 -19.95 12.71 38.18
#